data_AF-A0A955WQE5-F1
#
_entry.id   AF-A0A955WQE5-F1
#
_cell.length_a   1.000
_cell.length_b   1.000
_cell.length_c   1.000
_cell.angle_alpha   90.00
_cell.angle_beta   90.00
_cell.angle_gamma   90.00
#
_symmetry.space_group_name_H-M   'P 1'
#
loop_
_entity.id
_entity.type
_entity.pdbx_description
1 polymer ?
#
loop_
_entity_poly.entity_id
_entity_poly.type
_entity_poly.pdbx_seq_one_letter_code
_entity_poly.pdbx_strand_id
1 'polypeptide(L)'
;MATGRLIYDSTTSVGIDARVVSYAEDKRYSFYDVRDRRRRFNRPMVSRKNTVQQVILHLDGMPTAAGCFSVLYQRGLSTHLIIDWDGTVYQTLALSDTAWHAHPNNELSIGIDLNNPVRPNRLPNDQTPREIFRGRINGGTRISLGYTDAQYEALIAVLRGLDEMFPGFKPNAPVGADGRIVRNKLLDTQFKGIVGHYHVSANKWDPGPGFDWERVLLGVRGSGLYFPVTLPGTRNLAQVQKREALEAAEPYFQNTEQGTSGGYFPVGLSQQWHTGVHLHLEPGSRVVAPADGEVIVVRNDPEDERRGSANVLVMGHKMRVDGSDKIFFTVINHLRPAELSRNSPIPWVKKLLDNPGPTALSSGMDARASAKGLVALQNSRVALLEGLKVKAGELLGFSGTYNPNLDGGKPIGMIDLAVIAGGPFFARNDPRFEWVDDDEDAFLLCTSRKVWKRVVREADDYRGLVDGTWPMDPESIRRFYQTNPLAKTMRWLAPLHPTEYSADTDFSFVYGPKLDFEWNAREIAEKRLRQIRKLQWMDKGVIEHLGTPEDGKVVSYHPITFFAVLAMEEAARALQVDEQGGAKVFDDNEIRTQAAADAKREAEFAEATGSQAERTTHWDIQDTNQGRELDGGGPGDMDVDDWLRWEQGEWEPEED
;
A
#
# COMPACT_ATOMS: atom_id res chain seq x y z
N MET A 1 2.39 2.77 17.30
CA MET A 1 2.07 1.37 16.97
C MET A 1 2.41 0.54 18.20
N ALA A 2 1.52 -0.36 18.61
CA ALA A 2 1.77 -1.21 19.77
C ALA A 2 2.64 -2.39 19.30
N THR A 3 3.86 -2.49 19.81
CA THR A 3 4.78 -3.59 19.49
C THR A 3 4.49 -4.79 20.39
N GLY A 4 4.02 -5.89 19.82
CA GLY A 4 3.80 -7.16 20.50
C GLY A 4 4.94 -8.15 20.26
N ARG A 5 4.86 -9.34 20.89
CA ARG A 5 5.83 -10.42 20.68
C ARG A 5 5.12 -11.76 20.50
N LEU A 6 5.51 -12.52 19.49
CA LEU A 6 5.09 -13.90 19.33
C LEU A 6 6.08 -14.83 20.02
N ILE A 7 5.58 -15.69 20.91
CA ILE A 7 6.37 -16.60 21.73
C ILE A 7 6.60 -17.90 20.96
N TYR A 8 7.85 -18.21 20.64
CA TYR A 8 8.20 -19.51 20.07
C TYR A 8 8.19 -20.59 21.14
N ASP A 9 8.94 -20.37 22.22
CA ASP A 9 9.04 -21.20 23.42
C ASP A 9 9.36 -20.31 24.63
N SER A 10 9.63 -20.91 25.80
CA SER A 10 9.95 -20.17 27.04
C SER A 10 11.17 -19.23 26.97
N THR A 11 12.00 -19.33 25.94
CA THR A 11 13.27 -18.60 25.79
C THR A 11 13.37 -17.79 24.50
N THR A 12 12.53 -18.08 23.51
CA THR A 12 12.60 -17.52 22.16
C THR A 12 11.28 -16.82 21.81
N SER A 13 11.37 -15.64 21.22
CA SER A 13 10.21 -14.89 20.68
C SER A 13 10.66 -13.91 19.60
N VAL A 14 9.76 -13.50 18.71
CA VAL A 14 9.98 -12.44 17.70
C VAL A 14 9.09 -11.25 17.98
N GLY A 15 9.61 -10.04 17.80
CA GLY A 15 8.84 -8.81 17.93
C GLY A 15 8.04 -8.55 16.65
N ILE A 16 6.78 -8.14 16.78
CA ILE A 16 5.92 -7.80 15.64
C ILE A 16 5.21 -6.46 15.86
N ASP A 17 4.86 -5.81 14.76
CA ASP A 17 4.15 -4.53 14.75
C ASP A 17 2.62 -4.72 14.82
N ALA A 18 2.19 -5.44 15.85
CA ALA A 18 0.78 -5.68 16.17
C ALA A 18 0.63 -5.90 17.68
N ARG A 19 -0.56 -5.61 18.21
CA ARG A 19 -0.89 -5.95 19.60
C ARG A 19 -1.02 -7.46 19.72
N VAL A 20 -0.28 -8.05 20.65
CA VAL A 20 -0.34 -9.49 20.98
C VAL A 20 -0.74 -9.67 22.43
N VAL A 21 -1.73 -10.52 22.69
CA VAL A 21 -2.09 -11.04 24.02
C VAL A 21 -1.71 -12.51 24.03
N SER A 22 -0.70 -12.89 24.82
CA SER A 22 -0.20 -14.27 24.83
C SER A 22 -0.86 -15.14 25.90
N TYR A 23 -0.83 -16.45 25.72
CA TYR A 23 -1.25 -17.45 26.71
C TYR A 23 -0.55 -17.29 28.06
N ALA A 24 0.65 -16.69 28.08
CA ALA A 24 1.41 -16.39 29.29
C ALA A 24 0.92 -15.13 30.00
N GLU A 25 0.34 -14.18 29.25
CA GLU A 25 -0.20 -12.92 29.76
C GLU A 25 -1.65 -13.06 30.21
N ASP A 26 -2.50 -13.69 29.40
CA ASP A 26 -3.91 -13.92 29.70
C ASP A 26 -4.26 -15.41 29.57
N LYS A 27 -4.39 -16.05 30.73
CA LYS A 27 -4.72 -17.48 30.84
C LYS A 27 -6.09 -17.85 30.30
N ARG A 28 -6.99 -16.87 30.07
CA ARG A 28 -8.32 -17.14 29.49
C ARG A 28 -8.23 -17.68 28.06
N TYR A 29 -7.15 -17.37 27.35
CA TYR A 29 -6.89 -17.81 25.98
C TYR A 29 -5.76 -18.84 25.91
N SER A 30 -5.45 -19.53 27.01
CA SER A 30 -4.34 -20.49 27.09
C SER A 30 -4.84 -21.92 26.99
N PHE A 31 -4.43 -22.65 25.94
CA PHE A 31 -4.66 -24.09 25.87
C PHE A 31 -3.78 -24.89 26.87
N TYR A 32 -2.87 -24.23 27.60
CA TYR A 32 -2.11 -24.86 28.70
C TYR A 32 -2.88 -24.90 30.02
N ASP A 33 -3.81 -23.96 30.24
CA ASP A 33 -4.49 -23.74 31.52
C ASP A 33 -5.94 -24.31 31.54
N VAL A 34 -6.33 -25.06 30.51
CA VAL A 34 -7.65 -25.72 30.44
C VAL A 34 -7.72 -27.04 31.21
N ARG A 35 -8.91 -27.38 31.74
CA ARG A 35 -9.16 -28.69 32.38
C ARG A 35 -8.98 -29.83 31.35
N ASP A 36 -8.43 -30.96 31.79
CA ASP A 36 -8.16 -32.19 31.01
C ASP A 36 -7.04 -32.17 29.95
N ARG A 37 -6.07 -31.25 30.05
CA ARG A 37 -4.89 -31.15 29.14
C ARG A 37 -4.22 -32.50 28.80
N ARG A 38 -3.94 -33.34 29.81
CA ARG A 38 -3.23 -34.63 29.62
C ARG A 38 -4.01 -35.66 28.80
N ARG A 39 -5.34 -35.56 28.75
CA ARG A 39 -6.20 -36.43 27.94
C ARG A 39 -6.28 -35.98 26.48
N ARG A 40 -6.13 -34.68 26.21
CA ARG A 40 -6.43 -34.09 24.90
C ARG A 40 -5.23 -33.51 24.14
N PHE A 41 -4.02 -33.37 24.71
CA PHE A 41 -2.88 -32.74 24.00
C PHE A 41 -1.52 -33.44 24.25
N ASN A 42 -1.51 -34.76 24.42
CA ASN A 42 -0.33 -35.49 24.89
C ASN A 42 0.69 -35.81 23.78
N ARG A 43 1.46 -34.82 23.32
CA ARG A 43 2.71 -35.02 22.55
C ARG A 43 3.88 -34.19 23.11
N PRO A 44 5.14 -34.66 23.02
CA PRO A 44 6.30 -33.94 23.56
C PRO A 44 6.60 -32.66 22.77
N MET A 45 7.01 -31.61 23.49
CA MET A 45 7.47 -30.34 22.91
C MET A 45 8.85 -30.55 22.28
N VAL A 46 8.88 -30.85 20.97
CA VAL A 46 10.12 -30.93 20.17
C VAL A 46 10.22 -29.65 19.34
N SER A 47 11.43 -29.10 19.20
CA SER A 47 11.64 -27.90 18.38
C SER A 47 11.18 -28.10 16.93
N ARG A 48 10.12 -27.37 16.54
CA ARG A 48 9.53 -27.37 15.18
C ARG A 48 10.14 -26.34 14.21
N LYS A 49 11.21 -25.63 14.60
CA LYS A 49 11.78 -24.52 13.80
C LYS A 49 12.14 -24.91 12.35
N ASN A 50 12.62 -26.13 12.17
CA ASN A 50 13.02 -26.64 10.86
C ASN A 50 11.92 -27.44 10.14
N THR A 51 10.79 -27.72 10.80
CA THR A 51 9.69 -28.51 10.25
C THR A 51 8.51 -27.66 9.82
N VAL A 52 8.31 -26.50 10.45
CA VAL A 52 7.28 -25.54 10.02
C VAL A 52 7.68 -24.94 8.69
N GLN A 53 6.84 -25.19 7.69
CA GLN A 53 6.98 -24.65 6.34
C GLN A 53 5.69 -24.01 5.82
N GLN A 54 4.60 -24.12 6.56
CA GLN A 54 3.27 -23.74 6.11
C GLN A 54 2.53 -22.91 7.17
N VAL A 55 1.70 -21.97 6.72
CA VAL A 55 0.69 -21.30 7.54
C VAL A 55 -0.68 -21.65 6.97
N ILE A 56 -1.59 -22.12 7.81
CA ILE A 56 -2.95 -22.47 7.41
C ILE A 56 -3.92 -21.43 8.00
N LEU A 57 -4.65 -20.77 7.11
CA LEU A 57 -5.64 -19.76 7.46
C LEU A 57 -7.03 -20.37 7.59
N HIS A 58 -7.69 -20.04 8.70
CA HIS A 58 -9.06 -20.41 9.01
C HIS A 58 -9.94 -19.17 9.15
N LEU A 59 -11.24 -19.36 8.95
CA LEU A 59 -12.26 -18.42 9.41
C LEU A 59 -12.94 -19.05 10.62
N ASP A 60 -13.09 -18.31 11.71
CA ASP A 60 -13.54 -18.89 12.97
C ASP A 60 -15.05 -19.17 13.03
N GLY A 61 -15.85 -18.50 12.20
CA GLY A 61 -17.31 -18.56 12.24
C GLY A 61 -17.93 -17.91 13.49
N MET A 62 -17.16 -17.14 14.25
CA MET A 62 -17.53 -16.61 15.56
C MET A 62 -17.57 -15.07 15.57
N PRO A 63 -18.33 -14.45 16.49
CA PRO A 63 -18.33 -12.99 16.65
C PRO A 63 -17.09 -12.42 17.34
N THR A 64 -16.36 -13.23 18.12
CA THR A 64 -15.21 -12.79 18.92
C THR A 64 -14.15 -13.89 19.07
N ALA A 65 -12.92 -13.49 19.38
CA ALA A 65 -11.84 -14.43 19.68
C ALA A 65 -12.14 -15.35 20.89
N ALA A 66 -12.90 -14.86 21.88
CA ALA A 66 -13.33 -15.67 23.02
C ALA A 66 -14.27 -16.81 22.60
N GLY A 67 -15.20 -16.53 21.69
CA GLY A 67 -16.08 -17.54 21.10
C GLY A 67 -15.28 -18.59 20.32
N CYS A 68 -14.34 -18.15 19.48
CA CYS A 68 -13.43 -19.05 18.75
C CYS A 68 -12.69 -19.99 19.70
N PHE A 69 -12.01 -19.45 20.71
CA PHE A 69 -11.26 -20.23 21.69
C PHE A 69 -12.14 -21.27 22.41
N SER A 70 -13.33 -20.87 22.86
CA SER A 70 -14.28 -21.75 23.55
C SER A 70 -14.73 -22.91 22.67
N VAL A 71 -15.07 -22.66 21.40
CA VAL A 71 -15.52 -23.70 20.47
C VAL A 71 -14.40 -24.69 20.15
N LEU A 72 -13.19 -24.20 19.87
CA LEU A 72 -12.02 -25.05 19.65
C LEU A 72 -11.76 -25.95 20.86
N TYR A 73 -11.76 -25.36 22.06
CA TYR A 73 -11.58 -26.11 23.31
C TYR A 73 -12.63 -27.22 23.49
N GLN A 74 -13.91 -26.89 23.35
CA GLN A 74 -15.02 -27.85 23.53
C GLN A 74 -14.92 -29.02 22.56
N ARG A 75 -14.54 -28.75 21.31
CA ARG A 75 -14.35 -29.77 20.26
C ARG A 75 -13.05 -30.57 20.41
N GLY A 76 -12.18 -30.21 21.35
CA GLY A 76 -10.87 -30.84 21.49
C GLY A 76 -9.93 -30.50 20.35
N LEU A 77 -10.07 -29.31 19.77
CA LEU A 77 -9.20 -28.75 18.73
C LEU A 77 -8.37 -27.62 19.33
N SER A 78 -7.39 -27.12 18.56
CA SER A 78 -6.59 -25.97 18.95
C SER A 78 -6.01 -25.26 17.75
N THR A 79 -5.67 -23.99 17.94
CA THR A 79 -4.95 -23.16 16.97
C THR A 79 -3.76 -22.51 17.65
N HIS A 80 -2.85 -21.89 16.91
CA HIS A 80 -1.73 -21.17 17.55
C HIS A 80 -2.10 -19.71 17.80
N LEU A 81 -2.78 -19.09 16.84
CA LEU A 81 -3.11 -17.67 16.83
C LEU A 81 -4.58 -17.47 16.47
N ILE A 82 -5.24 -16.54 17.14
CA ILE A 82 -6.56 -16.02 16.79
C ILE A 82 -6.41 -14.51 16.55
N ILE A 83 -6.92 -13.97 15.44
CA ILE A 83 -6.89 -12.53 15.15
C ILE A 83 -8.32 -12.00 15.16
N ASP A 84 -8.62 -11.16 16.16
CA ASP A 84 -9.95 -10.58 16.32
C ASP A 84 -10.20 -9.43 15.33
N TRP A 85 -11.44 -8.98 15.24
CA TRP A 85 -11.89 -7.97 14.27
C TRP A 85 -11.17 -6.61 14.40
N ASP A 86 -10.66 -6.30 15.58
CA ASP A 86 -9.92 -5.07 15.90
C ASP A 86 -8.41 -5.18 15.64
N GLY A 87 -7.95 -6.33 15.13
CA GLY A 87 -6.52 -6.62 14.88
C GLY A 87 -5.76 -7.10 16.12
N THR A 88 -6.40 -7.29 17.27
CA THR A 88 -5.74 -7.91 18.43
C THR A 88 -5.42 -9.37 18.13
N VAL A 89 -4.14 -9.73 18.28
CA VAL A 89 -3.65 -11.11 18.09
C VAL A 89 -3.63 -11.83 19.43
N TYR A 90 -4.43 -12.89 19.58
CA TYR A 90 -4.39 -13.78 20.74
C TYR A 90 -3.53 -15.00 20.41
N GLN A 91 -2.40 -15.15 21.11
CA GLN A 91 -1.56 -16.33 20.98
C GLN A 91 -1.93 -17.37 22.02
N THR A 92 -2.49 -18.49 21.60
CA THR A 92 -3.10 -19.49 22.50
C THR A 92 -2.19 -20.68 22.82
N LEU A 93 -1.13 -20.87 22.03
CA LEU A 93 -0.08 -21.88 22.18
C LEU A 93 1.30 -21.30 21.80
N ALA A 94 2.37 -21.92 22.32
CA ALA A 94 3.73 -21.66 21.86
C ALA A 94 3.88 -22.11 20.39
N LEU A 95 4.59 -21.34 19.57
CA LEU A 95 4.79 -21.71 18.15
C LEU A 95 5.70 -22.95 17.99
N SER A 96 6.39 -23.39 19.05
CA SER A 96 7.11 -24.66 19.11
C SER A 96 6.21 -25.89 19.19
N ASP A 97 4.95 -25.72 19.62
CA ASP A 97 4.03 -26.83 19.92
C ASP A 97 3.10 -27.08 18.74
N THR A 98 2.60 -28.31 18.59
CA THR A 98 1.65 -28.65 17.51
C THR A 98 0.21 -28.37 17.95
N ALA A 99 -0.47 -27.46 17.25
CA ALA A 99 -1.92 -27.29 17.36
C ALA A 99 -2.70 -28.27 16.46
N TRP A 100 -3.97 -28.50 16.78
CA TRP A 100 -4.85 -29.43 16.06
C TRP A 100 -5.92 -28.66 15.29
N HIS A 101 -5.55 -28.19 14.10
CA HIS A 101 -6.38 -27.29 13.29
C HIS A 101 -6.61 -27.76 11.85
N ALA A 102 -5.73 -28.58 11.29
CA ALA A 102 -5.78 -29.01 9.89
C ALA A 102 -5.08 -30.36 9.71
N HIS A 103 -5.73 -31.45 10.11
CA HIS A 103 -5.21 -32.79 9.83
C HIS A 103 -5.19 -33.04 8.30
N PRO A 104 -4.12 -33.61 7.72
CA PRO A 104 -2.92 -34.20 8.35
C PRO A 104 -1.72 -33.23 8.52
N ASN A 105 -1.88 -31.96 8.18
CA ASN A 105 -0.81 -30.98 8.06
C ASN A 105 -0.39 -30.30 9.38
N ASN A 106 -1.00 -30.66 10.52
CA ASN A 106 -0.74 -30.05 11.83
C ASN A 106 0.76 -29.93 12.17
N GLU A 107 1.57 -30.96 11.90
CA GLU A 107 2.98 -31.00 12.33
C GLU A 107 3.89 -30.01 11.57
N LEU A 108 3.54 -29.66 10.33
CA LEU A 108 4.34 -28.77 9.47
C LEU A 108 3.80 -27.34 9.39
N SER A 109 2.74 -27.03 10.15
CA SER A 109 2.01 -25.77 9.99
C SER A 109 1.76 -24.99 11.29
N ILE A 110 1.61 -23.68 11.13
CA ILE A 110 1.01 -22.78 12.11
C ILE A 110 -0.43 -22.46 11.66
N GLY A 111 -1.39 -22.75 12.53
CA GLY A 111 -2.80 -22.38 12.37
C GLY A 111 -3.08 -20.96 12.85
N ILE A 112 -3.81 -20.19 12.03
CA ILE A 112 -4.28 -18.83 12.34
C ILE A 112 -5.77 -18.74 12.05
N ASP A 113 -6.57 -18.45 13.08
CA ASP A 113 -8.02 -18.28 12.98
C ASP A 113 -8.36 -16.79 12.92
N LEU A 114 -9.02 -16.37 11.84
CA LEU A 114 -9.44 -14.99 11.63
C LEU A 114 -10.90 -14.81 12.02
N ASN A 115 -11.18 -13.79 12.82
CA ASN A 115 -12.55 -13.47 13.20
C ASN A 115 -13.43 -13.17 11.98
N ASN A 116 -14.43 -14.01 11.74
CA ASN A 116 -15.42 -13.83 10.70
C ASN A 116 -16.71 -14.59 11.06
N PRO A 117 -17.77 -13.89 11.48
CA PRO A 117 -19.01 -14.56 11.88
C PRO A 117 -19.82 -15.14 10.70
N VAL A 118 -19.35 -14.95 9.45
CA VAL A 118 -19.94 -15.38 8.17
C VAL A 118 -21.27 -14.70 7.83
N ARG A 119 -22.11 -14.42 8.83
CA ARG A 119 -23.42 -13.79 8.69
C ARG A 119 -23.39 -12.36 9.24
N PRO A 120 -23.88 -11.36 8.47
CA PRO A 120 -23.95 -9.97 8.94
C PRO A 120 -24.71 -9.81 10.26
N ASN A 121 -25.79 -10.57 10.47
CA ASN A 121 -26.62 -10.50 11.68
C ASN A 121 -25.97 -11.08 12.94
N ARG A 122 -24.78 -11.67 12.82
CA ARG A 122 -23.95 -12.14 13.95
C ARG A 122 -22.82 -11.17 14.27
N LEU A 123 -22.70 -10.05 13.54
CA LEU A 123 -21.80 -8.98 13.91
C LEU A 123 -22.36 -8.31 15.17
N PRO A 124 -21.56 -8.22 16.25
CA PRO A 124 -21.86 -7.33 17.37
C PRO A 124 -22.13 -5.91 16.87
N ASN A 125 -23.04 -5.19 17.52
CA ASN A 125 -23.47 -3.85 17.10
C ASN A 125 -22.33 -2.81 17.05
N ASP A 126 -21.21 -3.09 17.71
CA ASP A 126 -20.01 -2.25 17.77
C ASP A 126 -18.95 -2.60 16.69
N GLN A 127 -19.17 -3.63 15.88
CA GLN A 127 -18.26 -3.98 14.78
C GLN A 127 -18.58 -3.20 13.50
N THR A 128 -17.51 -2.80 12.80
CA THR A 128 -17.61 -2.17 11.47
C THR A 128 -18.33 -3.11 10.50
N PRO A 129 -19.35 -2.64 9.74
CA PRO A 129 -19.96 -3.40 8.67
C PRO A 129 -18.91 -3.90 7.68
N ARG A 130 -19.03 -5.16 7.27
CA ARG A 130 -18.11 -5.79 6.31
C ARG A 130 -18.86 -6.16 5.04
N GLU A 131 -18.21 -5.97 3.90
CA GLU A 131 -18.75 -6.36 2.59
C GLU A 131 -18.99 -7.88 2.52
N ILE A 132 -20.00 -8.30 1.75
CA ILE A 132 -20.34 -9.71 1.54
C ILE A 132 -19.77 -10.16 0.20
N PHE A 133 -19.00 -11.25 0.22
CA PHE A 133 -18.36 -11.82 -0.96
C PHE A 133 -18.97 -13.18 -1.30
N ARG A 134 -19.18 -13.42 -2.60
CA ARG A 134 -19.62 -14.71 -3.16
C ARG A 134 -18.52 -15.25 -4.08
N GLY A 135 -18.16 -16.52 -3.92
CA GLY A 135 -17.14 -17.14 -4.77
C GLY A 135 -17.18 -18.66 -4.77
N ARG A 136 -16.55 -19.28 -5.78
CA ARG A 136 -16.45 -20.72 -5.91
C ARG A 136 -15.17 -21.24 -5.24
N ILE A 137 -15.30 -22.23 -4.35
CA ILE A 137 -14.22 -22.90 -3.62
C ILE A 137 -14.53 -24.40 -3.58
N ASN A 138 -13.57 -25.25 -3.92
CA ASN A 138 -13.74 -26.71 -3.98
C ASN A 138 -15.01 -27.11 -4.77
N GLY A 139 -15.17 -26.54 -5.97
CA GLY A 139 -16.31 -26.79 -6.86
C GLY A 139 -17.67 -26.23 -6.40
N GLY A 140 -17.79 -25.75 -5.17
CA GLY A 140 -19.03 -25.23 -4.56
C GLY A 140 -19.06 -23.71 -4.40
N THR A 141 -20.24 -23.11 -4.46
CA THR A 141 -20.42 -21.68 -4.21
C THR A 141 -20.49 -21.41 -2.71
N ARG A 142 -19.73 -20.42 -2.24
CA ARG A 142 -19.64 -20.02 -0.83
C ARG A 142 -19.87 -18.52 -0.70
N ILE A 143 -20.31 -18.11 0.48
CA ILE A 143 -20.54 -16.71 0.85
C ILE A 143 -19.85 -16.46 2.19
N SER A 144 -19.11 -15.36 2.30
CA SER A 144 -18.53 -14.90 3.56
C SER A 144 -18.48 -13.38 3.62
N LEU A 145 -18.32 -12.84 4.82
CA LEU A 145 -17.91 -11.46 5.00
C LEU A 145 -16.45 -11.28 4.55
N GLY A 146 -16.08 -10.04 4.22
CA GLY A 146 -14.70 -9.60 4.18
C GLY A 146 -14.08 -9.52 5.58
N TYR A 147 -12.80 -9.17 5.62
CA TYR A 147 -12.03 -8.95 6.86
C TYR A 147 -11.71 -7.46 7.02
N THR A 148 -11.50 -7.01 8.26
CA THR A 148 -11.23 -5.60 8.56
C THR A 148 -9.80 -5.20 8.19
N ASP A 149 -9.53 -3.90 8.05
CA ASP A 149 -8.17 -3.39 7.83
C ASP A 149 -7.21 -3.79 8.95
N ALA A 150 -7.66 -3.69 10.21
CA ALA A 150 -6.87 -4.06 11.37
C ALA A 150 -6.50 -5.56 11.39
N GLN A 151 -7.41 -6.43 10.93
CA GLN A 151 -7.10 -7.86 10.76
C GLN A 151 -5.99 -8.09 9.73
N TYR A 152 -6.04 -7.42 8.58
CA TYR A 152 -5.01 -7.56 7.57
C TYR A 152 -3.66 -7.00 8.03
N GLU A 153 -3.63 -5.85 8.69
CA GLU A 153 -2.41 -5.27 9.26
C GLU A 153 -1.77 -6.23 10.27
N ALA A 154 -2.56 -6.77 11.20
CA ALA A 154 -2.10 -7.75 12.18
C ALA A 154 -1.62 -9.06 11.54
N LEU A 155 -2.36 -9.60 10.58
CA LEU A 155 -1.99 -10.81 9.86
C LEU A 155 -0.68 -10.63 9.09
N ILE A 156 -0.49 -9.50 8.40
CA ILE A 156 0.77 -9.19 7.70
C ILE A 156 1.94 -9.09 8.69
N ALA A 157 1.75 -8.43 9.84
CA ALA A 157 2.77 -8.34 10.87
C ALA A 157 3.14 -9.71 11.45
N VAL A 158 2.14 -10.56 11.71
CA VAL A 158 2.32 -11.95 12.16
C VAL A 158 3.11 -12.74 11.13
N LEU A 159 2.69 -12.74 9.86
CA LEU A 159 3.32 -13.52 8.80
C LEU A 159 4.78 -13.10 8.55
N ARG A 160 5.10 -11.80 8.64
CA ARG A 160 6.49 -11.31 8.60
C ARG A 160 7.31 -11.84 9.79
N GLY A 161 6.75 -11.82 11.00
CA GLY A 161 7.40 -12.41 12.17
C GLY A 161 7.62 -13.92 12.04
N LEU A 162 6.67 -14.64 11.42
CA LEU A 162 6.81 -16.07 11.14
C LEU A 162 7.89 -16.36 10.08
N ASP A 163 8.02 -15.53 9.04
CA ASP A 163 9.10 -15.64 8.02
C ASP A 163 10.48 -15.41 8.63
N GLU A 164 10.62 -14.46 9.57
CA GLU A 164 11.85 -14.27 10.34
C GLU A 164 12.17 -15.49 11.22
N MET A 165 11.15 -16.09 11.83
CA MET A 165 11.30 -17.16 12.83
C MET A 165 11.52 -18.55 12.22
N PHE A 166 10.90 -18.85 11.08
CA PHE A 166 10.83 -20.18 10.49
C PHE A 166 11.50 -20.22 9.11
N PRO A 167 12.76 -20.68 8.99
CA PRO A 167 13.48 -20.68 7.73
C PRO A 167 12.82 -21.48 6.60
N GLY A 168 12.05 -22.52 6.95
CA GLY A 168 11.32 -23.37 6.02
C GLY A 168 10.03 -22.74 5.49
N PHE A 169 9.47 -21.75 6.18
CA PHE A 169 8.31 -21.00 5.73
C PHE A 169 8.74 -19.93 4.72
N LYS A 170 7.88 -19.70 3.72
CA LYS A 170 8.02 -18.63 2.73
C LYS A 170 6.66 -17.97 2.55
N PRO A 171 6.56 -16.64 2.55
CA PRO A 171 5.28 -15.94 2.43
C PRO A 171 4.82 -15.87 0.96
N ASN A 172 4.59 -17.03 0.37
CA ASN A 172 3.93 -17.22 -0.92
C ASN A 172 2.60 -17.96 -0.72
N ALA A 173 1.82 -18.12 -1.78
CA ALA A 173 0.58 -18.89 -1.76
C ALA A 173 0.47 -19.74 -3.03
N PRO A 174 -0.39 -20.76 -3.05
CA PRO A 174 -0.59 -21.60 -4.22
C PRO A 174 -1.23 -20.82 -5.37
N VAL A 175 -0.48 -20.63 -6.46
CA VAL A 175 -0.93 -19.92 -7.66
C VAL A 175 -0.96 -20.90 -8.84
N GLY A 176 -2.06 -20.91 -9.58
CA GLY A 176 -2.25 -21.75 -10.76
C GLY A 176 -1.52 -21.22 -11.98
N ALA A 177 -1.55 -21.98 -13.08
CA ALA A 177 -0.93 -21.59 -14.34
C ALA A 177 -1.51 -20.30 -14.95
N ASP A 178 -2.72 -19.89 -14.53
CA ASP A 178 -3.38 -18.64 -14.93
C ASP A 178 -2.93 -17.41 -14.11
N GLY A 179 -1.97 -17.58 -13.19
CA GLY A 179 -1.51 -16.51 -12.31
C GLY A 179 -2.54 -16.11 -11.24
N ARG A 180 -3.51 -16.98 -10.91
CA ARG A 180 -4.47 -16.73 -9.83
C ARG A 180 -4.30 -17.71 -8.69
N ILE A 181 -4.66 -17.26 -7.49
CA ILE A 181 -4.75 -18.16 -6.33
C ILE A 181 -5.74 -19.26 -6.66
N VAL A 182 -5.28 -20.51 -6.56
CA VAL A 182 -6.16 -21.65 -6.78
C VAL A 182 -7.19 -21.72 -5.65
N ARG A 183 -8.40 -22.15 -5.98
CA ARG A 183 -9.52 -22.25 -5.02
C ARG A 183 -9.98 -23.68 -4.77
N ASN A 184 -9.15 -24.64 -5.18
CA ASN A 184 -9.38 -26.06 -5.02
C ASN A 184 -8.28 -26.68 -4.15
N LYS A 185 -8.58 -27.84 -3.55
CA LYS A 185 -7.62 -28.67 -2.82
C LYS A 185 -6.39 -28.96 -3.69
N LEU A 186 -5.20 -28.79 -3.11
CA LEU A 186 -3.93 -29.10 -3.76
C LEU A 186 -3.72 -30.60 -3.88
N LEU A 187 -3.02 -31.01 -4.95
CA LEU A 187 -2.51 -32.38 -5.06
C LEU A 187 -1.42 -32.63 -4.02
N ASP A 188 -0.53 -31.64 -3.80
CA ASP A 188 0.46 -31.64 -2.73
C ASP A 188 0.02 -30.68 -1.63
N THR A 189 -0.51 -31.24 -0.53
CA THR A 189 -0.97 -30.43 0.61
C THR A 189 0.19 -29.87 1.43
N GLN A 190 1.43 -30.31 1.23
CA GLN A 190 2.61 -29.84 1.98
C GLN A 190 3.24 -28.56 1.40
N PHE A 191 2.50 -27.81 0.58
CA PHE A 191 2.93 -26.53 0.02
C PHE A 191 3.62 -25.63 1.06
N LYS A 192 4.82 -25.15 0.71
CA LYS A 192 5.65 -24.30 1.56
C LYS A 192 5.21 -22.84 1.46
N GLY A 193 4.22 -22.46 2.26
CA GLY A 193 3.80 -21.07 2.41
C GLY A 193 2.43 -20.90 3.05
N ILE A 194 1.71 -19.87 2.62
CA ILE A 194 0.40 -19.50 3.15
C ILE A 194 -0.68 -20.23 2.35
N VAL A 195 -1.50 -21.01 3.02
CA VAL A 195 -2.61 -21.74 2.40
C VAL A 195 -3.90 -21.51 3.18
N GLY A 196 -5.04 -21.39 2.50
CA GLY A 196 -6.34 -21.62 3.13
C GLY A 196 -6.52 -23.10 3.47
N HIS A 197 -7.31 -23.41 4.48
CA HIS A 197 -7.63 -24.78 4.84
C HIS A 197 -8.26 -25.58 3.67
N TYR A 198 -8.99 -24.88 2.79
CA TYR A 198 -9.55 -25.48 1.57
C TYR A 198 -8.49 -26.06 0.61
N HIS A 199 -7.23 -25.60 0.69
CA HIS A 199 -6.11 -26.16 -0.08
C HIS A 199 -5.64 -27.50 0.47
N VAL A 200 -5.88 -27.76 1.76
CA VAL A 200 -5.45 -28.98 2.46
C VAL A 200 -6.57 -30.03 2.45
N SER A 201 -7.82 -29.61 2.61
CA SER A 201 -8.97 -30.50 2.66
C SER A 201 -10.11 -30.02 1.75
N ALA A 202 -10.69 -30.95 1.00
CA ALA A 202 -11.76 -30.69 0.04
C ALA A 202 -13.12 -30.42 0.70
N ASN A 203 -13.30 -30.81 1.98
CA ASN A 203 -14.50 -30.50 2.74
C ASN A 203 -14.48 -29.09 3.37
N LYS A 204 -13.35 -28.38 3.28
CA LYS A 204 -13.16 -27.05 3.84
C LYS A 204 -13.33 -25.96 2.77
N TRP A 205 -13.58 -24.74 3.23
CA TRP A 205 -13.76 -23.58 2.35
C TRP A 205 -13.12 -22.30 2.88
N ASP A 206 -12.47 -22.39 4.04
CA ASP A 206 -11.83 -21.32 4.77
C ASP A 206 -10.43 -20.97 4.21
N PRO A 207 -10.05 -19.68 4.18
CA PRO A 207 -10.65 -18.51 4.86
C PRO A 207 -11.83 -17.85 4.10
N GLY A 208 -12.37 -18.50 3.08
CA GLY A 208 -13.59 -18.06 2.40
C GLY A 208 -13.36 -17.08 1.25
N PRO A 209 -14.43 -16.79 0.48
CA PRO A 209 -14.34 -15.96 -0.72
C PRO A 209 -14.02 -14.48 -0.45
N GLY A 210 -14.26 -13.99 0.78
CA GLY A 210 -13.98 -12.61 1.18
C GLY A 210 -12.55 -12.34 1.67
N PHE A 211 -11.67 -13.34 1.64
CA PHE A 211 -10.27 -13.17 2.01
C PHE A 211 -9.46 -12.58 0.85
N ASP A 212 -8.79 -11.46 1.10
CA ASP A 212 -7.95 -10.74 0.16
C ASP A 212 -6.51 -11.28 0.19
N TRP A 213 -6.29 -12.34 -0.61
CA TRP A 213 -4.98 -12.96 -0.78
C TRP A 213 -3.92 -11.98 -1.30
N GLU A 214 -4.30 -11.07 -2.19
CA GLU A 214 -3.38 -10.14 -2.85
C GLU A 214 -2.81 -9.17 -1.82
N ARG A 215 -3.69 -8.56 -1.00
CA ARG A 215 -3.28 -7.66 0.09
C ARG A 215 -2.28 -8.30 1.03
N VAL A 216 -2.52 -9.55 1.44
CA VAL A 216 -1.63 -10.26 2.36
C VAL A 216 -0.28 -10.57 1.71
N LEU A 217 -0.26 -11.14 0.51
CA LEU A 217 0.99 -11.51 -0.16
C LEU A 217 1.86 -10.29 -0.45
N LEU A 218 1.26 -9.18 -0.88
CA LEU A 218 1.96 -7.93 -1.13
C LEU A 218 2.47 -7.28 0.16
N GLY A 219 1.64 -7.30 1.21
CA GLY A 219 1.97 -6.84 2.53
C GLY A 219 3.18 -7.57 3.08
N VAL A 220 3.17 -8.90 3.08
CA VAL A 220 4.27 -9.68 3.67
C VAL A 220 5.55 -9.59 2.84
N ARG A 221 5.48 -9.60 1.50
CA ARG A 221 6.64 -9.47 0.61
C ARG A 221 7.25 -8.07 0.56
N GLY A 222 6.67 -7.10 1.27
CA GLY A 222 7.30 -5.80 1.49
C GLY A 222 7.16 -4.84 0.31
N SER A 223 6.10 -4.98 -0.47
CA SER A 223 5.83 -4.07 -1.57
C SER A 223 5.00 -2.87 -1.07
N GLY A 224 5.58 -2.13 -0.14
CA GLY A 224 5.01 -0.91 0.42
C GLY A 224 5.03 0.19 -0.63
N LEU A 225 4.04 0.23 -1.51
CA LEU A 225 3.83 1.36 -2.39
C LEU A 225 2.64 2.17 -1.89
N TYR A 226 2.83 3.48 -1.81
CA TYR A 226 1.84 4.45 -1.38
C TYR A 226 1.75 5.56 -2.43
N PHE A 227 0.55 6.12 -2.59
CA PHE A 227 0.51 7.51 -3.00
C PHE A 227 0.98 8.35 -1.80
N PRO A 228 1.88 9.35 -1.98
CA PRO A 228 2.43 10.13 -0.86
C PRO A 228 1.40 10.82 0.03
N VAL A 229 0.16 10.93 -0.44
CA VAL A 229 -0.97 11.50 0.29
C VAL A 229 -2.20 10.63 0.06
N THR A 230 -3.16 10.65 0.99
CA THR A 230 -4.47 10.01 0.82
C THR A 230 -5.51 11.11 0.62
N LEU A 231 -6.19 11.11 -0.53
CA LEU A 231 -7.26 12.07 -0.80
C LEU A 231 -8.52 11.74 0.01
N PRO A 232 -9.34 12.73 0.38
CA PRO A 232 -10.60 12.50 1.07
C PRO A 232 -11.50 11.53 0.31
N GLY A 233 -12.04 10.52 1.00
CA GLY A 233 -12.94 9.52 0.42
C GLY A 233 -12.27 8.49 -0.50
N THR A 234 -10.94 8.44 -0.56
CA THR A 234 -10.20 7.46 -1.36
C THR A 234 -9.41 6.49 -0.48
N ARG A 235 -9.06 5.34 -1.07
CA ARG A 235 -8.12 4.39 -0.47
C ARG A 235 -6.72 4.69 -1.01
N ASN A 236 -5.70 4.59 -0.15
CA ASN A 236 -4.31 4.69 -0.61
C ASN A 236 -3.91 3.42 -1.39
N LEU A 237 -2.83 3.49 -2.16
CA LEU A 237 -2.28 2.38 -2.93
C LEU A 237 -1.98 1.14 -2.06
N ALA A 238 -1.61 1.34 -0.79
CA ALA A 238 -1.40 0.25 0.16
C ALA A 238 -2.70 -0.47 0.61
N GLN A 239 -3.87 0.10 0.33
CA GLN A 239 -5.19 -0.36 0.77
C GLN A 239 -6.07 -0.86 -0.39
N VAL A 240 -5.57 -0.84 -1.62
CA VAL A 240 -6.27 -1.33 -2.81
C VAL A 240 -5.59 -2.57 -3.34
N GLN A 241 -6.36 -3.41 -4.03
CA GLN A 241 -5.77 -4.48 -4.83
C GLN A 241 -4.89 -3.83 -5.90
N LYS A 242 -3.64 -4.27 -6.01
CA LYS A 242 -2.66 -3.59 -6.86
C LYS A 242 -2.93 -3.74 -8.33
N ARG A 243 -3.62 -4.82 -8.74
CA ARG A 243 -4.19 -4.93 -10.10
C ARG A 243 -5.21 -3.83 -10.43
N GLU A 244 -5.84 -3.22 -9.43
CA GLU A 244 -6.78 -2.09 -9.55
C GLU A 244 -6.09 -0.73 -9.33
N ALA A 245 -4.75 -0.67 -9.27
CA ALA A 245 -4.03 0.55 -8.91
C ALA A 245 -4.30 1.75 -9.85
N LEU A 246 -4.50 1.50 -11.16
CA LEU A 246 -4.88 2.56 -12.11
C LEU A 246 -6.29 3.09 -11.87
N GLU A 247 -7.21 2.26 -11.39
CA GLU A 247 -8.55 2.70 -11.00
C GLU A 247 -8.48 3.54 -9.72
N ALA A 248 -7.69 3.09 -8.74
CA ALA A 248 -7.41 3.84 -7.51
C ALA A 248 -6.68 5.17 -7.76
N ALA A 249 -5.98 5.31 -8.89
CA ALA A 249 -5.32 6.53 -9.31
C ALA A 249 -6.27 7.59 -9.90
N GLU A 250 -7.46 7.22 -10.37
CA GLU A 250 -8.36 8.16 -11.08
C GLU A 250 -8.77 9.39 -10.24
N PRO A 251 -9.08 9.28 -8.94
CA PRO A 251 -9.32 10.45 -8.10
C PRO A 251 -8.11 11.40 -8.00
N TYR A 252 -6.89 10.88 -8.07
CA TYR A 252 -5.66 11.69 -8.05
C TYR A 252 -5.49 12.42 -9.37
N PHE A 253 -5.75 11.77 -10.51
CA PHE A 253 -5.72 12.45 -11.81
C PHE A 253 -6.77 13.56 -11.89
N GLN A 254 -7.98 13.32 -11.38
CA GLN A 254 -9.01 14.35 -11.31
C GLN A 254 -8.59 15.52 -10.41
N ASN A 255 -8.00 15.23 -9.25
CA ASN A 255 -7.48 16.25 -8.35
C ASN A 255 -6.44 17.16 -9.03
N THR A 256 -5.50 16.58 -9.79
CA THR A 256 -4.46 17.34 -10.50
C THR A 256 -5.02 18.11 -11.70
N GLU A 257 -5.83 17.45 -12.54
CA GLU A 257 -6.25 17.98 -13.85
C GLU A 257 -7.41 18.98 -13.74
N GLN A 258 -8.26 18.86 -12.72
CA GLN A 258 -9.35 19.81 -12.47
C GLN A 258 -8.90 21.05 -11.68
N GLY A 259 -7.70 21.01 -11.09
CA GLY A 259 -7.08 22.16 -10.43
C GLY A 259 -6.90 23.35 -11.37
N THR A 260 -7.26 24.56 -10.93
CA THR A 260 -7.20 25.78 -11.78
C THR A 260 -5.86 26.51 -11.71
N SER A 261 -5.01 26.19 -10.73
CA SER A 261 -3.69 26.80 -10.53
C SER A 261 -2.60 26.31 -11.49
N GLY A 262 -2.88 25.28 -12.30
CA GLY A 262 -1.87 24.61 -13.12
C GLY A 262 -1.04 23.60 -12.32
N GLY A 263 0.09 23.19 -12.90
CA GLY A 263 0.95 22.11 -12.40
C GLY A 263 0.57 20.76 -12.99
N TYR A 264 0.43 20.73 -14.33
CA TYR A 264 0.07 19.54 -15.07
C TYR A 264 1.31 18.88 -15.66
N PHE A 265 1.38 17.56 -15.56
CA PHE A 265 2.43 16.80 -16.22
C PHE A 265 2.14 16.62 -17.72
N PRO A 266 3.13 16.74 -18.61
CA PRO A 266 4.47 17.28 -18.42
C PRO A 266 4.57 18.78 -18.81
N VAL A 267 3.45 19.50 -18.97
CA VAL A 267 3.42 20.87 -19.49
C VAL A 267 2.70 21.82 -18.54
N GLY A 268 3.44 22.79 -18.03
CA GLY A 268 2.92 23.86 -17.20
C GLY A 268 2.14 24.92 -17.98
N LEU A 269 1.40 25.77 -17.26
CA LEU A 269 0.57 26.83 -17.85
C LEU A 269 1.34 27.91 -18.64
N SER A 270 2.66 28.02 -18.43
CA SER A 270 3.52 28.89 -19.25
C SER A 270 4.28 28.11 -20.31
N GLN A 271 3.76 26.93 -20.69
CA GLN A 271 4.32 26.00 -21.68
C GLN A 271 5.70 25.45 -21.35
N GLN A 272 6.17 25.68 -20.13
CA GLN A 272 7.40 25.11 -19.65
C GLN A 272 7.19 23.61 -19.36
N TRP A 273 8.25 22.82 -19.46
CA TRP A 273 8.26 21.48 -18.90
C TRP A 273 7.92 21.55 -17.41
N HIS A 274 6.93 20.78 -16.98
CA HIS A 274 6.57 20.61 -15.57
C HIS A 274 6.92 19.18 -15.18
N THR A 275 7.89 19.02 -14.29
CA THR A 275 8.50 17.71 -13.96
C THR A 275 7.54 16.78 -13.22
N GLY A 276 6.52 17.34 -12.54
CA GLY A 276 5.62 16.61 -11.65
C GLY A 276 4.16 16.95 -11.86
N VAL A 277 3.39 16.88 -10.77
CA VAL A 277 1.99 17.32 -10.69
C VAL A 277 1.72 18.04 -9.38
N HIS A 278 0.82 19.01 -9.40
CA HIS A 278 0.30 19.61 -8.18
C HIS A 278 -0.88 18.80 -7.63
N LEU A 279 -0.74 18.28 -6.41
CA LEU A 279 -1.84 17.63 -5.68
C LEU A 279 -2.47 18.62 -4.71
N HIS A 280 -3.73 18.94 -4.95
CA HIS A 280 -4.54 19.87 -4.17
C HIS A 280 -5.05 19.21 -2.89
N LEU A 281 -4.70 19.81 -1.74
CA LEU A 281 -4.91 19.21 -0.43
C LEU A 281 -5.25 20.29 0.60
N GLU A 282 -5.90 19.89 1.69
CA GLU A 282 -5.96 20.75 2.87
C GLU A 282 -4.53 20.99 3.42
N PRO A 283 -4.14 22.23 3.73
CA PRO A 283 -2.84 22.51 4.36
C PRO A 283 -2.70 21.74 5.68
N GLY A 284 -1.56 21.07 5.86
CA GLY A 284 -1.31 20.22 7.03
C GLY A 284 -1.72 18.76 6.86
N SER A 285 -2.18 18.35 5.67
CA SER A 285 -2.42 16.94 5.35
C SER A 285 -1.14 16.13 5.48
N ARG A 286 -1.25 14.88 5.93
CA ARG A 286 -0.09 13.99 6.12
C ARG A 286 0.53 13.62 4.78
N VAL A 287 1.86 13.70 4.70
CA VAL A 287 2.64 13.24 3.55
C VAL A 287 3.53 12.09 4.00
N VAL A 288 3.43 10.94 3.32
CA VAL A 288 4.12 9.71 3.66
C VAL A 288 5.06 9.27 2.55
N ALA A 289 6.03 8.40 2.87
CA ALA A 289 6.95 7.84 1.91
C ALA A 289 6.22 6.94 0.91
N PRO A 290 6.33 7.17 -0.41
CA PRO A 290 5.64 6.36 -1.41
C PRO A 290 6.25 4.97 -1.58
N ALA A 291 7.53 4.80 -1.23
CA ALA A 291 8.25 3.55 -1.32
C ALA A 291 9.39 3.53 -0.29
N ASP A 292 9.93 2.35 -0.03
CA ASP A 292 11.17 2.20 0.73
C ASP A 292 12.30 3.00 0.06
N GLY A 293 13.09 3.70 0.86
CA GLY A 293 14.18 4.52 0.33
C GLY A 293 14.94 5.28 1.41
N GLU A 294 15.60 6.34 0.98
CA GLU A 294 16.42 7.19 1.83
C GLU A 294 16.09 8.66 1.57
N VAL A 295 15.98 9.45 2.63
CA VAL A 295 15.87 10.92 2.51
C VAL A 295 17.26 11.48 2.27
N ILE A 296 17.49 12.07 1.10
CA ILE A 296 18.83 12.43 0.61
C ILE A 296 19.02 13.93 0.37
N VAL A 297 17.94 14.67 0.08
CA VAL A 297 17.97 16.13 -0.07
C VAL A 297 16.78 16.71 0.65
N VAL A 298 17.02 17.72 1.48
CA VAL A 298 15.95 18.42 2.19
C VAL A 298 16.23 19.92 2.21
N ARG A 299 15.18 20.72 2.12
CA ARG A 299 15.20 22.12 2.55
C ARG A 299 14.12 22.36 3.60
N ASN A 300 14.45 23.15 4.61
CA ASN A 300 13.55 23.49 5.70
C ASN A 300 13.55 24.99 6.02
N ASP A 301 13.01 25.78 5.10
CA ASP A 301 12.74 27.21 5.22
C ASP A 301 11.45 27.48 6.02
N PRO A 302 11.39 28.62 6.73
CA PRO A 302 10.14 29.14 7.27
C PRO A 302 9.06 29.37 6.19
N GLU A 303 7.81 29.23 6.60
CA GLU A 303 6.64 29.52 5.74
C GLU A 303 6.64 31.01 5.34
N ASP A 304 6.39 31.29 4.06
CA ASP A 304 6.17 32.65 3.55
C ASP A 304 4.67 32.85 3.33
N GLU A 305 4.03 33.72 4.12
CA GLU A 305 2.58 33.95 4.06
C GLU A 305 2.08 34.42 2.68
N ARG A 306 2.95 35.01 1.86
CA ARG A 306 2.59 35.50 0.53
C ARG A 306 2.86 34.46 -0.55
N ARG A 307 3.98 33.74 -0.47
CA ARG A 307 4.43 32.82 -1.53
C ARG A 307 4.05 31.35 -1.28
N GLY A 308 3.82 31.00 -0.02
CA GLY A 308 3.66 29.64 0.47
C GLY A 308 4.98 28.98 0.86
N SER A 309 4.94 27.65 0.99
CA SER A 309 6.05 26.82 1.43
C SER A 309 7.05 26.58 0.31
N ALA A 310 8.33 26.83 0.59
CA ALA A 310 9.42 26.53 -0.34
C ALA A 310 10.10 25.18 -0.07
N ASN A 311 9.69 24.43 0.95
CA ASN A 311 10.43 23.24 1.35
C ASN A 311 10.33 22.12 0.33
N VAL A 312 11.45 21.41 0.18
CA VAL A 312 11.57 20.22 -0.66
C VAL A 312 12.10 19.07 0.18
N LEU A 313 11.62 17.88 -0.10
CA LEU A 313 12.21 16.63 0.35
C LEU A 313 12.36 15.70 -0.86
N VAL A 314 13.56 15.15 -1.03
CA VAL A 314 13.88 14.19 -2.08
C VAL A 314 14.22 12.86 -1.45
N MET A 315 13.56 11.82 -1.93
CA MET A 315 13.86 10.43 -1.57
C MET A 315 14.59 9.73 -2.71
N GLY A 316 15.69 9.05 -2.41
CA GLY A 316 16.34 8.10 -3.30
C GLY A 316 15.79 6.69 -3.09
N HIS A 317 15.41 6.04 -4.19
CA HIS A 317 14.88 4.69 -4.19
C HIS A 317 15.75 3.77 -5.03
N LYS A 318 16.01 2.57 -4.52
CA LYS A 318 16.65 1.50 -5.27
C LYS A 318 15.67 0.33 -5.36
N MET A 319 15.29 -0.05 -6.57
CA MET A 319 14.29 -1.08 -6.82
C MET A 319 14.76 -2.03 -7.91
N ARG A 320 14.44 -3.32 -7.78
CA ARG A 320 14.75 -4.32 -8.80
C ARG A 320 13.57 -4.47 -9.77
N VAL A 321 13.73 -3.95 -10.99
CA VAL A 321 12.74 -3.95 -12.09
C VAL A 321 13.37 -4.60 -13.32
N ASP A 322 12.61 -5.48 -13.99
CA ASP A 322 13.06 -6.25 -15.17
C ASP A 322 14.42 -6.96 -14.98
N GLY A 323 14.67 -7.48 -13.78
CA GLY A 323 15.93 -8.20 -13.48
C GLY A 323 17.16 -7.29 -13.32
N SER A 324 16.98 -5.98 -13.22
CA SER A 324 18.05 -5.00 -13.01
C SER A 324 17.76 -4.09 -11.83
N ASP A 325 18.81 -3.62 -11.15
CA ASP A 325 18.67 -2.62 -10.10
C ASP A 325 18.51 -1.24 -10.76
N LYS A 326 17.40 -0.58 -10.48
CA LYS A 326 17.04 0.75 -10.98
C LYS A 326 17.02 1.75 -9.84
N ILE A 327 17.43 2.98 -10.14
CA ILE A 327 17.39 4.11 -9.21
C ILE A 327 16.43 5.15 -9.77
N PHE A 328 15.57 5.66 -8.90
CA PHE A 328 14.72 6.81 -9.18
C PHE A 328 14.59 7.65 -7.91
N PHE A 329 14.12 8.87 -8.09
CA PHE A 329 13.94 9.83 -7.00
C PHE A 329 12.50 10.31 -6.96
N THR A 330 11.94 10.38 -5.75
CA THR A 330 10.69 11.09 -5.51
C THR A 330 11.03 12.49 -4.99
N VAL A 331 10.50 13.52 -5.64
CA VAL A 331 10.60 14.92 -5.19
C VAL A 331 9.25 15.36 -4.65
N ILE A 332 9.26 15.93 -3.45
CA ILE A 332 8.06 16.48 -2.81
C ILE A 332 8.34 17.92 -2.40
N ASN A 333 7.76 18.86 -3.15
CA ASN A 333 7.83 20.29 -2.91
C ASN A 333 6.60 20.78 -2.13
N HIS A 334 6.70 22.01 -1.62
CA HIS A 334 5.66 22.70 -0.87
C HIS A 334 5.29 22.00 0.45
N LEU A 335 6.27 21.43 1.14
CA LEU A 335 6.07 20.91 2.50
C LEU A 335 6.08 22.03 3.54
N ARG A 336 5.32 21.88 4.62
CA ARG A 336 5.45 22.79 5.78
C ARG A 336 6.83 22.66 6.42
N PRO A 337 7.31 23.72 7.10
CA PRO A 337 8.53 23.62 7.88
C PRO A 337 8.43 22.50 8.91
N ALA A 338 9.41 21.61 8.92
CA ALA A 338 9.56 20.58 9.93
C ALA A 338 10.11 21.18 11.22
N GLU A 339 9.54 20.79 12.36
CA GLU A 339 10.12 21.11 13.66
C GLU A 339 11.40 20.28 13.85
N LEU A 340 12.57 20.92 13.82
CA LEU A 340 13.87 20.27 13.99
C LEU A 340 14.21 20.06 15.47
N SER A 341 13.37 19.30 16.16
CA SER A 341 13.52 18.98 17.58
C SER A 341 13.26 17.49 17.85
N ARG A 342 13.66 16.99 19.02
CA ARG A 342 13.35 15.61 19.45
C ARG A 342 11.85 15.37 19.64
N ASN A 343 11.06 16.43 19.78
CA ASN A 343 9.59 16.36 19.92
C ASN A 343 8.86 16.29 18.58
N SER A 344 9.58 16.46 17.46
CA SER A 344 9.00 16.39 16.12
C SER A 344 8.14 15.13 15.94
N PRO A 345 6.95 15.20 15.34
CA PRO A 345 6.18 14.01 15.02
C PRO A 345 6.78 13.24 13.83
N ILE A 346 7.77 13.81 13.12
CA ILE A 346 8.33 13.28 11.88
C ILE A 346 9.53 12.35 12.20
N PRO A 347 9.45 11.05 11.90
CA PRO A 347 10.49 10.08 12.27
C PRO A 347 11.90 10.36 11.71
N TRP A 348 12.01 10.77 10.43
CA TRP A 348 13.33 11.02 9.84
C TRP A 348 14.05 12.20 10.49
N VAL A 349 13.31 13.18 11.03
CA VAL A 349 13.89 14.30 11.79
C VAL A 349 14.58 13.79 13.04
N LYS A 350 13.97 12.84 13.76
CA LYS A 350 14.59 12.22 14.95
C LYS A 350 15.86 11.46 14.57
N LYS A 351 15.81 10.66 13.51
CA LYS A 351 16.97 9.93 12.97
C LYS A 351 18.11 10.90 12.61
N LEU A 352 17.79 12.04 11.99
CA LEU A 352 18.76 13.09 11.68
C LEU A 352 19.36 13.70 12.95
N LEU A 353 18.56 13.98 13.99
CA LEU A 353 19.08 14.54 15.24
C LEU A 353 19.99 13.57 16.01
N ASP A 354 19.80 12.27 15.84
CA ASP A 354 20.66 11.23 16.42
C ASP A 354 21.98 11.06 15.63
N ASN A 355 21.96 11.36 14.33
CA ASN A 355 23.15 11.38 13.49
C ASN A 355 23.16 12.61 12.56
N PRO A 356 23.53 13.80 13.08
CA PRO A 356 23.33 15.08 12.40
C PRO A 356 24.25 15.32 11.20
N GLY A 357 25.18 14.41 10.92
CA GLY A 357 26.22 14.61 9.92
C GLY A 357 27.20 15.74 10.31
N PRO A 358 27.83 16.40 9.33
CA PRO A 358 28.81 17.46 9.59
C PRO A 358 28.24 18.62 10.40
N THR A 359 29.00 19.09 11.38
CA THR A 359 28.60 20.16 12.31
C THR A 359 29.08 21.56 11.89
N ALA A 360 29.71 21.68 10.73
CA ALA A 360 30.16 22.95 10.16
C ALA A 360 29.75 23.03 8.69
N LEU A 361 29.31 24.21 8.25
CA LEU A 361 29.08 24.48 6.83
C LEU A 361 30.42 24.52 6.10
N SER A 362 30.50 23.92 4.92
CA SER A 362 31.64 24.13 4.02
C SER A 362 31.78 25.63 3.72
N SER A 363 33.00 26.15 3.80
CA SER A 363 33.31 27.55 3.51
C SER A 363 33.25 27.80 2.00
N GLY A 364 32.04 27.99 1.48
CA GLY A 364 31.78 28.45 0.12
C GLY A 364 31.27 29.90 0.12
N MET A 365 31.66 30.68 -0.89
CA MET A 365 31.26 32.10 -1.00
C MET A 365 29.76 32.30 -1.31
N ASP A 366 29.04 31.26 -1.73
CA ASP A 366 27.60 31.32 -1.98
C ASP A 366 26.79 30.77 -0.81
N ALA A 367 26.07 31.65 -0.12
CA ALA A 367 25.17 31.29 0.97
C ALA A 367 23.98 30.42 0.52
N ARG A 368 23.71 30.33 -0.79
CA ARG A 368 22.62 29.55 -1.38
C ARG A 368 23.02 28.14 -1.81
N ALA A 369 24.31 27.84 -1.92
CA ALA A 369 24.76 26.52 -2.35
C ALA A 369 24.31 25.42 -1.37
N SER A 370 24.12 24.20 -1.86
CA SER A 370 23.86 23.02 -1.05
C SER A 370 25.03 22.71 -0.12
N ALA A 371 24.73 22.08 1.01
CA ALA A 371 25.74 21.69 2.01
C ALA A 371 25.30 20.43 2.77
N LYS A 372 26.23 19.74 3.42
CA LYS A 372 25.94 18.48 4.13
C LYS A 372 25.37 18.70 5.54
N GLY A 373 24.45 17.84 5.95
CA GLY A 373 24.04 17.66 7.35
C GLY A 373 23.05 18.69 7.91
N LEU A 374 22.75 18.54 9.21
CA LEU A 374 21.72 19.31 9.94
C LEU A 374 21.97 20.82 9.92
N VAL A 375 23.22 21.26 9.97
CA VAL A 375 23.56 22.70 10.00
C VAL A 375 23.11 23.40 8.72
N ALA A 376 23.13 22.72 7.57
CA ALA A 376 22.57 23.27 6.33
C ALA A 376 21.07 23.57 6.46
N LEU A 377 20.30 22.64 7.02
CA LEU A 377 18.86 22.82 7.25
C LEU A 377 18.55 23.97 8.21
N GLN A 378 19.32 24.08 9.30
CA GLN A 378 19.13 25.15 10.29
C GLN A 378 19.40 26.55 9.72
N ASN A 379 20.16 26.63 8.63
CA ASN A 379 20.48 27.89 7.94
C ASN A 379 19.68 28.10 6.65
N SER A 380 18.55 27.38 6.47
CA SER A 380 17.69 27.52 5.29
C SER A 380 18.44 27.26 3.97
N ARG A 381 19.42 26.35 4.00
CA ARG A 381 20.12 25.84 2.81
C ARG A 381 19.56 24.48 2.43
N VAL A 382 19.76 24.10 1.17
CA VAL A 382 19.53 22.73 0.71
C VAL A 382 20.56 21.82 1.38
N ALA A 383 20.08 20.86 2.17
CA ALA A 383 20.89 19.91 2.90
C ALA A 383 21.01 18.59 2.17
N LEU A 384 22.25 18.11 2.01
CA LEU A 384 22.59 16.78 1.51
C LEU A 384 22.71 15.83 2.71
N LEU A 385 21.90 14.78 2.71
CA LEU A 385 21.79 13.81 3.79
C LEU A 385 22.18 12.40 3.32
N GLU A 386 22.68 11.60 4.25
CA GLU A 386 23.15 10.23 4.03
C GLU A 386 22.71 9.35 5.22
N GLY A 387 22.33 8.09 4.94
CA GLY A 387 21.94 7.08 5.92
C GLY A 387 20.53 7.18 6.50
N LEU A 388 19.69 8.14 6.06
CA LEU A 388 18.33 8.34 6.60
C LEU A 388 17.30 7.42 5.93
N LYS A 389 17.35 6.14 6.26
CA LYS A 389 16.40 5.14 5.76
C LYS A 389 14.98 5.41 6.24
N VAL A 390 14.04 5.35 5.30
CA VAL A 390 12.61 5.52 5.55
C VAL A 390 11.86 4.37 4.89
N LYS A 391 10.89 3.83 5.62
CA LYS A 391 9.99 2.80 5.10
C LYS A 391 8.79 3.41 4.42
N ALA A 392 8.28 2.74 3.40
CA ALA A 392 7.03 3.13 2.76
C ALA A 392 5.89 3.31 3.79
N GLY A 393 5.09 4.36 3.63
CA GLY A 393 4.02 4.72 4.56
C GLY A 393 4.49 5.49 5.81
N GLU A 394 5.80 5.57 6.07
CA GLU A 394 6.34 6.37 7.17
C GLU A 394 6.12 7.87 6.89
N LEU A 395 5.81 8.64 7.95
CA LEU A 395 5.52 10.07 7.83
C LEU A 395 6.77 10.85 7.39
N LEU A 396 6.66 11.60 6.29
CA LEU A 396 7.71 12.50 5.80
C LEU A 396 7.49 13.94 6.24
N GLY A 397 6.24 14.37 6.38
CA GLY A 397 5.92 15.74 6.74
C GLY A 397 4.44 16.05 6.52
N PHE A 398 4.15 17.33 6.33
CA PHE A 398 2.80 17.82 6.14
C PHE A 398 2.73 18.75 4.92
N SER A 399 1.63 18.66 4.16
CA SER A 399 1.39 19.52 3.00
C SER A 399 1.37 20.98 3.43
N GLY A 400 2.02 21.82 2.63
CA GLY A 400 2.08 23.25 2.83
C GLY A 400 1.15 23.98 1.88
N THR A 401 1.60 25.14 1.43
CA THR A 401 0.85 25.98 0.51
C THR A 401 1.72 26.47 -0.65
N TYR A 402 1.09 26.84 -1.75
CA TYR A 402 1.75 27.52 -2.87
C TYR A 402 0.84 28.61 -3.42
N ASN A 403 1.41 29.78 -3.71
CA ASN A 403 0.66 30.88 -4.32
C ASN A 403 1.03 31.05 -5.80
N PRO A 404 0.16 30.63 -6.75
CA PRO A 404 0.39 30.82 -8.18
C PRO A 404 0.12 32.26 -8.67
N ASN A 405 -0.52 33.10 -7.85
CA ASN A 405 -0.91 34.47 -8.18
C ASN A 405 -0.45 35.47 -7.10
N LEU A 406 0.77 35.97 -7.23
CA LEU A 406 1.41 36.87 -6.27
C LEU A 406 0.79 38.27 -6.18
N ASP A 407 -0.11 38.66 -7.08
CA ASP A 407 -0.68 40.01 -7.18
C ASP A 407 -2.08 40.13 -6.58
N GLY A 408 -2.45 39.23 -5.66
CA GLY A 408 -3.71 39.29 -4.91
C GLY A 408 -4.32 37.93 -4.57
N GLY A 409 -3.75 36.83 -5.06
CA GLY A 409 -4.16 35.48 -4.70
C GLY A 409 -3.71 35.09 -3.29
N LYS A 410 -4.51 34.26 -2.61
CA LYS A 410 -4.09 33.59 -1.38
C LYS A 410 -3.34 32.29 -1.73
N PRO A 411 -2.33 31.89 -0.93
CA PRO A 411 -1.74 30.56 -1.06
C PRO A 411 -2.79 29.46 -0.99
N ILE A 412 -2.65 28.44 -1.83
CA ILE A 412 -3.53 27.29 -1.94
C ILE A 412 -2.83 26.09 -1.32
N GLY A 413 -3.55 25.26 -0.56
CA GLY A 413 -3.00 24.03 -0.01
C GLY A 413 -2.68 23.01 -1.10
N MET A 414 -1.42 22.56 -1.14
CA MET A 414 -0.97 21.55 -2.09
C MET A 414 0.41 20.99 -1.74
N ILE A 415 0.80 19.94 -2.46
CA ILE A 415 2.19 19.58 -2.69
C ILE A 415 2.45 19.53 -4.20
N ASP A 416 3.68 19.77 -4.61
CA ASP A 416 4.16 19.40 -5.94
C ASP A 416 4.93 18.09 -5.81
N LEU A 417 4.49 17.06 -6.52
CA LEU A 417 5.02 15.71 -6.49
C LEU A 417 5.63 15.38 -7.84
N ALA A 418 6.87 14.90 -7.87
CA ALA A 418 7.50 14.41 -9.09
C ALA A 418 8.25 13.09 -8.86
N VAL A 419 8.38 12.33 -9.96
CA VAL A 419 9.27 11.17 -10.05
C VAL A 419 10.28 11.47 -11.16
N ILE A 420 11.57 11.42 -10.80
CA ILE A 420 12.68 11.69 -11.72
C ILE A 420 13.73 10.58 -11.68
N ALA A 421 14.48 10.44 -12.76
CA ALA A 421 15.64 9.57 -12.84
C ALA A 421 16.75 10.22 -13.67
N GLY A 422 18.01 9.93 -13.35
CA GLY A 422 19.18 10.40 -14.11
C GLY A 422 19.34 9.75 -15.49
N GLY A 423 18.50 8.77 -15.80
CA GLY A 423 18.43 8.09 -17.09
C GLY A 423 17.12 7.31 -17.20
N PRO A 424 16.92 6.57 -18.31
CA PRO A 424 15.69 5.81 -18.53
C PRO A 424 15.48 4.76 -17.42
N PHE A 425 14.44 4.94 -16.60
CA PHE A 425 14.04 3.94 -15.60
C PHE A 425 13.53 2.69 -16.32
N PHE A 426 12.53 2.88 -17.18
CA PHE A 426 12.12 1.91 -18.20
C PHE A 426 12.95 2.09 -19.48
N ALA A 427 13.11 1.04 -20.27
CA ALA A 427 13.80 1.15 -21.56
C ALA A 427 13.09 2.14 -22.50
N ARG A 428 13.81 2.79 -23.42
CA ARG A 428 13.20 3.80 -24.30
C ARG A 428 12.09 3.25 -25.22
N ASN A 429 12.17 1.96 -25.55
CA ASN A 429 11.19 1.24 -26.36
C ASN A 429 10.17 0.47 -25.50
N ASP A 430 10.14 0.73 -24.19
CA ASP A 430 9.24 0.03 -23.29
C ASP A 430 7.78 0.45 -23.54
N PRO A 431 6.83 -0.50 -23.64
CA PRO A 431 5.44 -0.16 -23.92
C PRO A 431 4.72 0.51 -22.72
N ARG A 432 5.28 0.44 -21.50
CA ARG A 432 4.65 1.05 -20.31
C ARG A 432 4.65 2.57 -20.36
N PHE A 433 5.68 3.18 -20.92
CA PHE A 433 5.79 4.63 -21.05
C PHE A 433 6.32 5.01 -22.42
N GLU A 434 5.70 6.01 -23.03
CA GLU A 434 6.13 6.54 -24.31
C GLU A 434 7.27 7.53 -24.11
N TRP A 435 8.46 7.13 -24.55
CA TRP A 435 9.66 7.96 -24.50
C TRP A 435 9.48 9.24 -25.33
N VAL A 436 9.84 10.39 -24.77
CA VAL A 436 9.93 11.66 -25.50
C VAL A 436 11.37 12.14 -25.41
N ASP A 437 12.05 12.19 -26.55
CA ASP A 437 13.43 12.66 -26.60
C ASP A 437 13.53 14.14 -26.21
N ASP A 438 14.75 14.47 -25.79
CA ASP A 438 15.21 15.79 -25.40
C ASP A 438 15.02 16.81 -26.54
N ASP A 439 14.55 17.99 -26.19
CA ASP A 439 14.63 19.15 -27.07
C ASP A 439 16.06 19.71 -26.90
N GLU A 440 16.88 19.66 -27.95
CA GLU A 440 18.35 19.85 -27.92
C GLU A 440 18.83 21.20 -27.33
N ASP A 441 17.93 22.17 -27.13
CA ASP A 441 18.25 23.48 -26.59
C ASP A 441 17.98 23.54 -25.07
N ALA A 442 18.92 24.07 -24.29
CA ALA A 442 18.92 24.13 -22.82
C ALA A 442 17.80 25.01 -22.18
N PHE A 443 16.68 25.23 -22.87
CA PHE A 443 15.57 26.05 -22.40
C PHE A 443 14.48 25.20 -21.76
N LEU A 444 13.82 25.75 -20.73
CA LEU A 444 12.73 25.07 -20.02
C LEU A 444 11.42 24.95 -20.84
N LEU A 445 11.33 25.58 -22.01
CA LEU A 445 10.12 25.52 -22.83
C LEU A 445 9.95 24.14 -23.45
N CYS A 446 8.73 23.60 -23.40
CA CYS A 446 8.39 22.40 -24.15
C CYS A 446 8.19 22.77 -25.61
N THR A 447 9.09 22.33 -26.49
CA THR A 447 9.00 22.53 -27.95
C THR A 447 8.72 21.23 -28.70
N SER A 448 8.61 20.13 -27.95
CA SER A 448 8.38 18.80 -28.49
C SER A 448 7.12 18.73 -29.34
N ARG A 449 7.31 18.55 -30.65
CA ARG A 449 6.20 18.30 -31.59
C ARG A 449 5.40 17.06 -31.20
N LYS A 450 6.05 16.08 -30.56
CA LYS A 450 5.41 14.85 -30.07
C LYS A 450 4.38 15.20 -28.99
N VAL A 451 4.72 16.10 -28.07
CA VAL A 451 3.78 16.60 -27.04
C VAL A 451 2.68 17.44 -27.68
N TRP A 452 3.03 18.46 -28.46
CA TRP A 452 2.05 19.43 -28.97
C TRP A 452 1.02 18.86 -29.96
N LYS A 453 1.35 17.81 -30.70
CA LYS A 453 0.37 17.07 -31.54
C LYS A 453 -0.81 16.47 -30.76
N ARG A 454 -0.67 16.28 -29.44
CA ARG A 454 -1.76 15.81 -28.57
C ARG A 454 -2.68 16.94 -28.13
N VAL A 455 -2.12 18.14 -28.03
CA VAL A 455 -2.80 19.33 -27.49
C VAL A 455 -3.51 20.10 -28.60
N VAL A 456 -2.89 20.22 -29.78
CA VAL A 456 -3.40 20.96 -30.94
C VAL A 456 -3.84 19.98 -32.05
N ARG A 457 -5.07 20.13 -32.57
CA ARG A 457 -5.72 19.17 -33.49
C ARG A 457 -5.18 19.20 -34.92
N GLU A 458 -4.76 20.35 -35.45
CA GLU A 458 -4.19 20.46 -36.79
C GLU A 458 -2.68 20.71 -36.70
N ALA A 459 -1.90 19.84 -37.32
CA ALA A 459 -0.44 19.98 -37.39
C ALA A 459 0.00 21.25 -38.14
N ASP A 460 -0.92 21.89 -38.85
CA ASP A 460 -0.72 23.13 -39.63
C ASP A 460 -1.03 24.40 -38.80
N ASP A 461 -1.77 24.29 -37.68
CA ASP A 461 -1.91 25.34 -36.67
C ASP A 461 -0.73 25.36 -35.67
N TYR A 462 0.07 24.29 -35.67
CA TYR A 462 1.40 24.29 -35.07
C TYR A 462 2.33 25.13 -35.94
N ARG A 463 2.22 26.46 -35.82
CA ARG A 463 3.41 27.29 -35.98
C ARG A 463 4.28 26.87 -34.80
N GLY A 464 5.46 26.30 -35.04
CA GLY A 464 6.43 26.10 -33.97
C GLY A 464 6.77 27.45 -33.31
N LEU A 465 7.96 27.59 -32.73
CA LEU A 465 8.55 28.92 -32.61
C LEU A 465 8.81 29.50 -34.02
N VAL A 466 7.75 29.93 -34.71
CA VAL A 466 7.82 30.78 -35.89
C VAL A 466 7.58 32.19 -35.36
N ASP A 467 8.62 33.00 -35.38
CA ASP A 467 8.58 34.43 -35.01
C ASP A 467 8.22 34.74 -33.55
N GLY A 468 8.61 33.88 -32.59
CA GLY A 468 8.50 34.21 -31.16
C GLY A 468 7.08 34.26 -30.59
N THR A 469 6.12 33.58 -31.23
CA THR A 469 4.74 33.49 -30.75
C THR A 469 4.45 32.16 -30.04
N TRP A 470 3.78 32.27 -28.89
CA TRP A 470 3.38 31.17 -28.02
C TRP A 470 2.31 30.29 -28.69
N PRO A 471 2.47 28.95 -28.78
CA PRO A 471 1.48 28.07 -29.41
C PRO A 471 0.10 28.08 -28.74
N MET A 472 0.01 28.28 -27.41
CA MET A 472 -1.26 28.33 -26.67
C MET A 472 -1.24 29.25 -25.44
N ASP A 473 -2.33 29.96 -25.17
CA ASP A 473 -2.48 30.71 -23.93
C ASP A 473 -2.77 29.77 -22.72
N PRO A 474 -2.58 30.24 -21.47
CA PRO A 474 -2.81 29.42 -20.27
C PRO A 474 -4.22 28.83 -20.13
N GLU A 475 -5.26 29.53 -20.59
CA GLU A 475 -6.64 29.02 -20.52
C GLU A 475 -6.83 27.85 -21.47
N SER A 476 -6.24 27.93 -22.66
CA SER A 476 -6.29 26.85 -23.63
C SER A 476 -5.58 25.58 -23.13
N ILE A 477 -4.44 25.72 -22.43
CA ILE A 477 -3.76 24.59 -21.77
C ILE A 477 -4.63 24.00 -20.66
N ARG A 478 -5.20 24.85 -19.80
CA ARG A 478 -6.12 24.39 -18.74
C ARG A 478 -7.30 23.61 -19.32
N ARG A 479 -7.96 24.17 -20.35
CA ARG A 479 -9.09 23.54 -21.02
C ARG A 479 -8.72 22.18 -21.62
N PHE A 480 -7.52 22.05 -22.18
CA PHE A 480 -7.03 20.76 -22.68
C PHE A 480 -7.04 19.69 -21.58
N TYR A 481 -6.40 19.95 -20.44
CA TYR A 481 -6.34 18.98 -19.33
C TYR A 481 -7.72 18.70 -18.72
N GLN A 482 -8.59 19.70 -18.63
CA GLN A 482 -9.90 19.54 -17.99
C GLN A 482 -10.95 18.84 -18.87
N THR A 483 -10.87 18.99 -20.18
CA THR A 483 -11.98 18.62 -21.09
C THR A 483 -11.60 17.71 -22.24
N ASN A 484 -10.32 17.61 -22.62
CA ASN A 484 -9.90 16.83 -23.77
C ASN A 484 -9.47 15.41 -23.34
N PRO A 485 -10.10 14.34 -23.87
CA PRO A 485 -9.70 12.96 -23.56
C PRO A 485 -8.23 12.63 -23.87
N LEU A 486 -7.60 13.34 -24.83
CA LEU A 486 -6.18 13.15 -25.16
C LEU A 486 -5.25 13.56 -24.01
N ALA A 487 -5.68 14.41 -23.08
CA ALA A 487 -4.89 14.76 -21.90
C ALA A 487 -4.50 13.52 -21.07
N LYS A 488 -5.36 12.49 -21.04
CA LYS A 488 -5.06 11.22 -20.36
C LYS A 488 -3.84 10.51 -20.93
N THR A 489 -3.51 10.73 -22.21
CA THR A 489 -2.33 10.15 -22.85
C THR A 489 -1.02 10.79 -22.37
N MET A 490 -1.07 12.02 -21.84
CA MET A 490 0.09 12.74 -21.32
C MET A 490 0.67 12.06 -20.07
N ARG A 491 -0.18 11.37 -19.31
CA ARG A 491 0.15 10.61 -18.08
C ARG A 491 1.15 9.47 -18.33
N TRP A 492 1.35 9.08 -19.58
CA TRP A 492 2.14 7.93 -20.01
C TRP A 492 3.44 8.33 -20.71
N LEU A 493 3.77 9.62 -20.73
CA LEU A 493 5.01 10.10 -21.33
C LEU A 493 6.18 9.92 -20.35
N ALA A 494 7.37 9.68 -20.92
CA ALA A 494 8.64 9.71 -20.22
C ALA A 494 9.58 10.69 -20.94
N PRO A 495 9.42 12.01 -20.73
CA PRO A 495 10.28 13.01 -21.35
C PRO A 495 11.65 13.07 -20.67
N LEU A 496 12.69 13.15 -21.50
CA LEU A 496 14.01 13.66 -21.10
C LEU A 496 14.00 15.18 -21.30
N HIS A 497 14.19 15.96 -20.26
CA HIS A 497 14.08 17.42 -20.35
C HIS A 497 14.89 18.14 -19.25
N PRO A 498 15.23 19.42 -19.44
CA PRO A 498 15.74 20.25 -18.34
C PRO A 498 14.65 20.38 -17.27
N THR A 499 15.01 20.12 -16.01
CA THR A 499 14.06 20.25 -14.89
C THR A 499 13.98 21.68 -14.39
N GLU A 500 12.78 22.11 -14.02
CA GLU A 500 12.53 23.38 -13.33
C GLU A 500 13.21 23.51 -11.95
N TYR A 501 13.70 22.39 -11.40
CA TYR A 501 14.41 22.37 -10.12
C TYR A 501 15.88 22.78 -10.25
N SER A 502 16.46 22.75 -11.46
CA SER A 502 17.87 23.09 -11.68
C SER A 502 18.14 24.56 -11.40
N ALA A 503 19.26 24.84 -10.71
CA ALA A 503 19.72 26.20 -10.43
C ALA A 503 20.14 26.95 -11.71
N ASP A 504 20.50 26.22 -12.77
CA ASP A 504 20.97 26.79 -14.04
C ASP A 504 19.83 27.07 -15.03
N THR A 505 18.59 26.65 -14.72
CA THR A 505 17.43 26.91 -15.55
C THR A 505 17.06 28.39 -15.58
N ASP A 506 17.08 28.99 -16.77
CA ASP A 506 16.69 30.39 -16.96
C ASP A 506 15.20 30.54 -17.34
N PHE A 507 14.40 30.95 -16.36
CA PHE A 507 12.98 31.29 -16.54
C PHE A 507 12.74 32.67 -17.16
N SER A 508 13.78 33.48 -17.37
CA SER A 508 13.62 34.81 -17.98
C SER A 508 13.04 34.70 -19.40
N PHE A 509 13.35 33.64 -20.15
CA PHE A 509 12.76 33.38 -21.45
C PHE A 509 11.28 32.97 -21.40
N VAL A 510 10.85 32.32 -20.30
CA VAL A 510 9.45 31.90 -20.11
C VAL A 510 8.55 33.09 -19.77
N TYR A 511 9.05 34.03 -18.97
CA TYR A 511 8.27 35.18 -18.51
C TYR A 511 8.62 36.49 -19.23
N GLY A 512 9.71 36.53 -20.00
CA GLY A 512 10.26 37.69 -20.69
C GLY A 512 9.37 38.24 -21.80
N PRO A 513 8.85 37.42 -22.73
CA PRO A 513 7.97 37.88 -23.81
C PRO A 513 6.63 38.47 -23.33
N LYS A 514 6.25 38.25 -22.06
CA LYS A 514 5.05 38.87 -21.43
C LYS A 514 5.33 40.26 -20.85
N LEU A 515 6.59 40.74 -20.90
CA LEU A 515 7.03 42.00 -20.31
C LEU A 515 6.76 43.23 -21.17
N ASP A 516 6.51 43.07 -22.47
CA ASP A 516 6.49 44.19 -23.41
C ASP A 516 5.13 44.92 -23.54
N PHE A 517 4.07 44.47 -22.85
CA PHE A 517 2.72 45.00 -23.09
C PHE A 517 1.97 45.64 -21.91
N GLU A 518 2.51 45.69 -20.68
CA GLU A 518 1.85 46.40 -19.57
C GLU A 518 2.84 47.05 -18.59
N TRP A 519 2.51 48.24 -18.08
CA TRP A 519 3.36 49.05 -17.20
C TRP A 519 3.75 48.36 -15.87
N ASN A 520 3.00 47.32 -15.47
CA ASN A 520 3.25 46.51 -14.26
C ASN A 520 3.89 45.12 -14.56
N ALA A 521 4.06 44.71 -15.82
CA ALA A 521 4.47 43.36 -16.17
C ALA A 521 5.88 42.99 -15.66
N ARG A 522 6.79 43.97 -15.65
CA ARG A 522 8.17 43.79 -15.16
C ARG A 522 8.26 43.48 -13.68
N GLU A 523 7.52 44.21 -12.86
CA GLU A 523 7.52 43.98 -11.41
C GLU A 523 6.93 42.61 -11.06
N ILE A 524 5.85 42.22 -11.76
CA ILE A 524 5.18 40.92 -11.60
C ILE A 524 6.12 39.78 -12.00
N ALA A 525 6.79 39.89 -13.15
CA ALA A 525 7.76 38.89 -13.59
C ALA A 525 8.93 38.77 -12.62
N GLU A 526 9.48 39.88 -12.13
CA GLU A 526 10.55 39.84 -11.13
C GLU A 526 10.09 39.18 -9.81
N LYS A 527 8.85 39.43 -9.36
CA LYS A 527 8.26 38.74 -8.21
C LYS A 527 8.16 37.23 -8.44
N ARG A 528 7.70 36.81 -9.63
CA ARG A 528 7.62 35.39 -10.04
C ARG A 528 9.00 34.74 -10.12
N LEU A 529 9.97 35.38 -10.79
CA LEU A 529 11.35 34.90 -10.88
C LEU A 529 11.98 34.74 -9.49
N ARG A 530 11.71 35.65 -8.54
CA ARG A 530 12.17 35.49 -7.15
C ARG A 530 11.52 34.30 -6.43
N GLN A 531 10.24 34.04 -6.65
CA GLN A 531 9.55 32.87 -6.09
C GLN A 531 10.12 31.57 -6.67
N ILE A 532 10.29 31.51 -7.99
CA ILE A 532 10.81 30.33 -8.71
C ILE A 532 12.27 30.05 -8.35
N ARG A 533 13.12 31.07 -8.28
CA ARG A 533 14.51 30.92 -7.82
C ARG A 533 14.61 30.34 -6.41
N LYS A 534 13.59 30.56 -5.59
CA LYS A 534 13.51 29.88 -4.30
C LYS A 534 13.21 28.40 -4.53
N LEU A 535 12.36 28.00 -5.46
CA LEU A 535 12.05 26.58 -5.72
C LEU A 535 13.17 25.80 -6.43
N GLN A 536 14.18 26.46 -6.98
CA GLN A 536 15.36 25.80 -7.57
C GLN A 536 16.30 25.29 -6.47
N TRP A 537 16.47 23.97 -6.39
CA TRP A 537 17.28 23.30 -5.37
C TRP A 537 18.34 22.35 -5.95
N MET A 538 18.26 21.98 -7.24
CA MET A 538 19.27 21.14 -7.91
C MET A 538 20.43 22.00 -8.40
N ASP A 539 21.36 22.31 -7.51
CA ASP A 539 22.67 22.84 -7.89
C ASP A 539 23.67 21.71 -8.21
N LYS A 540 24.89 22.07 -8.60
CA LYS A 540 25.96 21.11 -8.92
C LYS A 540 26.22 20.11 -7.79
N GLY A 541 26.21 20.56 -6.54
CA GLY A 541 26.45 19.70 -5.38
C GLY A 541 25.33 18.67 -5.19
N VAL A 542 24.09 19.06 -5.45
CA VAL A 542 22.95 18.14 -5.47
C VAL A 542 23.05 17.16 -6.64
N ILE A 543 23.35 17.63 -7.86
CA ILE A 543 23.49 16.77 -9.04
C ILE A 543 24.53 15.67 -8.81
N GLU A 544 25.70 16.04 -8.28
CA GLU A 544 26.75 15.10 -7.88
C GLU A 544 26.27 14.10 -6.82
N HIS A 545 25.51 14.57 -5.81
CA HIS A 545 24.96 13.73 -4.73
C HIS A 545 23.89 12.75 -5.22
N LEU A 546 23.07 13.16 -6.18
CA LEU A 546 22.06 12.30 -6.81
C LEU A 546 22.68 11.34 -7.84
N GLY A 547 23.87 11.65 -8.38
CA GLY A 547 24.46 10.91 -9.49
C GLY A 547 23.65 11.06 -10.79
N THR A 548 23.01 12.21 -10.99
CA THR A 548 22.29 12.56 -12.22
C THR A 548 23.22 13.25 -13.23
N PRO A 549 22.86 13.35 -14.52
CA PRO A 549 23.66 14.05 -15.53
C PRO A 549 24.00 15.50 -15.15
N GLU A 550 25.20 15.95 -15.52
CA GLU A 550 25.72 17.30 -15.19
C GLU A 550 24.98 18.45 -15.88
N ASP A 551 24.26 18.16 -16.98
CA ASP A 551 23.48 19.15 -17.73
C ASP A 551 22.16 19.53 -17.06
N GLY A 552 21.86 18.96 -15.88
CA GLY A 552 20.63 19.21 -15.13
C GLY A 552 19.37 18.65 -15.81
N LYS A 553 19.53 17.77 -16.81
CA LYS A 553 18.41 17.07 -17.45
C LYS A 553 18.04 15.82 -16.67
N VAL A 554 16.74 15.53 -16.67
CA VAL A 554 16.18 14.36 -16.00
C VAL A 554 15.18 13.67 -16.91
N VAL A 555 14.98 12.37 -16.71
CA VAL A 555 13.79 11.68 -17.18
C VAL A 555 12.72 11.81 -16.11
N SER A 556 11.57 12.37 -16.46
CA SER A 556 10.44 12.48 -15.54
C SER A 556 9.31 11.52 -15.93
N TYR A 557 8.51 11.15 -14.95
CA TYR A 557 7.33 10.30 -15.12
C TYR A 557 6.17 10.93 -14.37
N HIS A 558 4.94 10.79 -14.90
CA HIS A 558 3.76 11.17 -14.14
C HIS A 558 3.72 10.34 -12.84
N PRO A 559 3.83 10.96 -11.65
CA PRO A 559 4.16 10.23 -10.42
C PRO A 559 3.05 9.25 -10.00
N ILE A 560 1.78 9.65 -10.16
CA ILE A 560 0.64 8.78 -9.85
C ILE A 560 0.62 7.56 -10.78
N THR A 561 0.74 7.75 -12.09
CA THR A 561 0.85 6.65 -13.06
C THR A 561 2.04 5.75 -12.75
N PHE A 562 3.20 6.34 -12.44
CA PHE A 562 4.42 5.60 -12.14
C PHE A 562 4.23 4.64 -10.97
N PHE A 563 3.72 5.12 -9.83
CA PHE A 563 3.46 4.25 -8.68
C PHE A 563 2.34 3.22 -8.95
N ALA A 564 1.31 3.59 -9.72
CA ALA A 564 0.26 2.64 -10.11
C ALA A 564 0.81 1.51 -11.00
N VAL A 565 1.66 1.82 -11.97
CA VAL A 565 2.33 0.84 -12.85
C VAL A 565 3.25 -0.08 -12.03
N LEU A 566 4.08 0.48 -11.14
CA LEU A 566 4.92 -0.32 -10.26
C LEU A 566 4.10 -1.25 -9.36
N ALA A 567 2.98 -0.78 -8.83
CA ALA A 567 2.09 -1.61 -8.04
C ALA A 567 1.51 -2.77 -8.85
N MET A 568 1.03 -2.51 -10.07
CA MET A 568 0.53 -3.56 -10.95
C MET A 568 1.61 -4.60 -11.30
N GLU A 569 2.85 -4.18 -11.50
CA GLU A 569 3.97 -5.09 -11.71
C GLU A 569 4.26 -5.95 -10.48
N GLU A 570 4.24 -5.36 -9.30
CA GLU A 570 4.40 -6.10 -8.05
C GLU A 570 3.28 -7.11 -7.84
N ALA A 571 2.03 -6.79 -8.19
CA ALA A 571 0.93 -7.75 -8.21
C ALA A 571 1.20 -8.89 -9.20
N ALA A 572 1.56 -8.56 -10.44
CA ALA A 572 1.87 -9.56 -11.45
C ALA A 572 3.01 -10.49 -11.01
N ARG A 573 4.06 -9.95 -10.36
CA ARG A 573 5.16 -10.73 -9.78
C ARG A 573 4.76 -11.52 -8.54
N ALA A 574 3.90 -10.96 -7.69
CA ALA A 574 3.43 -11.64 -6.48
C ALA A 574 2.68 -12.93 -6.83
N LEU A 575 1.98 -12.88 -7.96
CA LEU A 575 1.20 -13.94 -8.55
C LEU A 575 1.97 -14.76 -9.61
N GLN A 576 3.30 -14.62 -9.70
CA GLN A 576 4.06 -15.48 -10.62
C GLN A 576 4.00 -16.94 -10.18
N VAL A 577 3.78 -17.79 -11.18
CA VAL A 577 3.83 -19.24 -11.13
C VAL A 577 5.18 -19.67 -10.56
N ASP A 578 5.20 -20.67 -9.68
CA ASP A 578 6.46 -21.26 -9.22
C ASP A 578 7.29 -21.78 -10.41
N GLU A 579 8.60 -21.98 -10.21
CA GLU A 579 9.48 -22.56 -11.24
C GLU A 579 9.05 -23.97 -11.70
N GLN A 580 7.98 -24.53 -11.12
CA GLN A 580 7.49 -25.90 -11.30
C GLN A 580 6.19 -25.98 -12.12
N GLY A 581 5.71 -24.85 -12.67
CA GLY A 581 4.57 -24.81 -13.59
C GLY A 581 3.21 -24.62 -12.92
N GLY A 582 3.18 -24.18 -11.65
CA GLY A 582 1.98 -23.76 -10.93
C GLY A 582 1.41 -24.84 -10.04
N ALA A 583 0.72 -24.41 -9.00
CA ALA A 583 0.10 -25.28 -8.02
C ALA A 583 -0.94 -26.19 -8.70
N LYS A 584 -0.73 -27.50 -8.60
CA LYS A 584 -1.66 -28.50 -9.13
C LYS A 584 -2.80 -28.73 -8.14
N VAL A 585 -4.03 -28.75 -8.66
CA VAL A 585 -5.25 -28.95 -7.87
C VAL A 585 -6.12 -30.07 -8.42
N PHE A 586 -6.93 -30.67 -7.55
CA PHE A 586 -7.96 -31.61 -7.95
C PHE A 586 -9.06 -30.86 -8.71
N ASP A 587 -9.55 -31.46 -9.79
CA ASP A 587 -10.68 -30.90 -10.53
C ASP A 587 -12.01 -31.04 -9.75
N ASP A 588 -13.05 -30.35 -10.20
CA ASP A 588 -14.33 -30.34 -9.49
C ASP A 588 -15.01 -31.72 -9.35
N ASN A 589 -14.73 -32.65 -10.26
CA ASN A 589 -15.25 -34.02 -10.18
C ASN A 589 -14.48 -34.84 -9.13
N GLU A 590 -13.16 -34.68 -9.10
CA GLU A 590 -12.28 -35.32 -8.11
C GLU A 590 -12.51 -34.79 -6.69
N ILE A 591 -12.83 -33.50 -6.57
CA ILE A 591 -13.08 -32.83 -5.27
C ILE A 591 -14.18 -33.53 -4.46
N ARG A 592 -15.25 -34.02 -5.10
CA ARG A 592 -16.33 -34.73 -4.37
C ARG A 592 -15.83 -36.02 -3.73
N THR A 593 -15.03 -36.79 -4.45
CA THR A 593 -14.41 -38.02 -3.95
C THR A 593 -13.39 -37.71 -2.86
N GLN A 594 -12.60 -36.64 -3.03
CA GLN A 594 -11.65 -36.18 -2.02
C GLN A 594 -12.34 -35.70 -0.74
N ALA A 595 -13.46 -34.98 -0.84
CA ALA A 595 -14.22 -34.52 0.32
C ALA A 595 -14.73 -35.69 1.18
N ALA A 596 -15.20 -36.77 0.55
CA ALA A 596 -15.60 -37.99 1.25
C ALA A 596 -14.40 -38.67 1.93
N ALA A 597 -13.25 -38.74 1.25
CA ALA A 597 -12.02 -39.31 1.82
C ALA A 597 -11.46 -38.47 2.98
N ASP A 598 -11.54 -37.14 2.90
CA ASP A 598 -11.12 -36.22 3.95
C ASP A 598 -12.02 -36.33 5.17
N ALA A 599 -13.34 -36.33 4.99
CA ALA A 599 -14.30 -36.51 6.07
C ALA A 599 -14.09 -37.84 6.82
N LYS A 600 -13.76 -38.92 6.09
CA LYS A 600 -13.42 -40.20 6.69
C LYS A 600 -12.15 -40.11 7.55
N ARG A 601 -11.08 -39.49 7.03
CA ARG A 601 -9.82 -39.30 7.78
C ARG A 601 -10.00 -38.43 9.02
N GLU A 602 -10.78 -37.37 8.93
CA GLU A 602 -11.12 -36.51 10.06
C GLU A 602 -11.89 -37.28 11.14
N ALA A 603 -12.84 -38.14 10.76
CA ALA A 603 -13.59 -38.98 11.69
C ALA A 603 -12.67 -40.01 12.40
N GLU A 604 -11.79 -40.68 11.64
CA GLU A 604 -10.81 -41.63 12.20
C GLU A 604 -9.83 -40.93 13.16
N PHE A 605 -9.36 -39.73 12.81
CA PHE A 605 -8.51 -38.92 13.68
C PHE A 605 -9.25 -38.47 14.94
N ALA A 606 -10.51 -38.06 14.83
CA ALA A 606 -11.35 -37.66 15.96
C ALA A 606 -11.58 -38.80 16.94
N GLU A 607 -11.88 -40.00 16.43
CA GLU A 607 -12.00 -41.21 17.24
C GLU A 607 -10.68 -41.55 17.96
N ALA A 608 -9.55 -41.48 17.25
CA ALA A 608 -8.23 -41.79 17.82
C ALA A 608 -7.76 -40.79 18.88
N THR A 609 -8.20 -39.53 18.80
CA THR A 609 -7.74 -38.44 19.68
C THR A 609 -8.76 -38.03 20.74
N GLY A 610 -9.99 -38.56 20.66
CA GLY A 610 -11.11 -38.13 21.51
C GLY A 610 -11.58 -36.70 21.23
N SER A 611 -11.23 -36.13 20.06
CA SER A 611 -11.81 -34.88 19.58
C SER A 611 -13.18 -35.13 18.95
N GLN A 612 -14.00 -34.09 18.81
CA GLN A 612 -15.19 -34.19 17.97
C GLN A 612 -14.78 -33.90 16.52
N ALA A 613 -15.20 -34.76 15.59
CA ALA A 613 -15.04 -34.46 14.17
C ALA A 613 -15.69 -33.10 13.88
N GLU A 614 -15.02 -32.24 13.11
CA GLU A 614 -15.64 -31.02 12.64
C GLU A 614 -16.84 -31.40 11.78
N ARG A 615 -18.05 -31.31 12.33
CA ARG A 615 -19.24 -31.24 11.49
C ARG A 615 -19.07 -29.97 10.68
N THR A 616 -18.66 -30.10 9.42
CA THR A 616 -18.93 -29.09 8.39
C THR A 616 -20.44 -28.96 8.33
N THR A 617 -20.99 -28.12 9.21
CA THR A 617 -22.30 -27.54 9.04
C THR A 617 -22.30 -26.96 7.63
N HIS A 618 -23.00 -27.65 6.74
CA HIS A 618 -23.29 -27.18 5.39
C HIS A 618 -24.10 -25.90 5.55
N TRP A 619 -23.43 -24.78 5.73
CA TRP A 619 -24.07 -23.47 5.68
C TRP A 619 -24.09 -23.04 4.21
N ASP A 620 -24.79 -23.81 3.39
CA ASP A 620 -25.34 -23.25 2.16
C ASP A 620 -26.38 -22.22 2.62
N ILE A 621 -26.09 -20.94 2.43
CA ILE A 621 -27.15 -19.93 2.38
C ILE A 621 -27.96 -20.33 1.15
N GLN A 622 -29.01 -21.12 1.38
CA GLN A 622 -29.98 -21.40 0.34
C GLN A 622 -30.49 -20.06 -0.18
N ASP A 623 -30.67 -20.06 -1.49
CA ASP A 623 -31.12 -19.00 -2.37
C ASP A 623 -32.37 -18.28 -1.81
N THR A 624 -32.22 -17.32 -0.90
CA THR A 624 -33.37 -16.49 -0.45
C THR A 624 -33.55 -15.34 -1.41
N ASN A 625 -34.02 -15.69 -2.59
CA ASN A 625 -34.74 -14.78 -3.48
C ASN A 625 -36.16 -14.63 -2.92
N GLN A 626 -36.31 -13.89 -1.82
CA GLN A 626 -37.60 -13.36 -1.35
C GLN A 626 -37.34 -12.33 -0.26
N GLY A 627 -37.54 -11.06 -0.63
CA GLY A 627 -37.41 -9.93 0.29
C GLY A 627 -38.50 -9.96 1.36
N ARG A 628 -38.10 -9.68 2.60
CA ARG A 628 -38.93 -9.05 3.63
C ARG A 628 -38.01 -8.43 4.68
N GLU A 629 -38.25 -7.15 4.94
CA GLU A 629 -37.65 -6.36 6.02
C GLU A 629 -38.03 -6.95 7.38
N LEU A 630 -37.09 -6.90 8.34
CA LEU A 630 -37.34 -7.28 9.73
C LEU A 630 -36.91 -6.13 10.65
N ASP A 631 -37.91 -5.57 11.33
CA ASP A 631 -37.79 -4.57 12.39
C ASP A 631 -37.22 -5.19 13.67
N GLY A 632 -36.44 -4.37 14.38
CA GLY A 632 -35.62 -4.78 15.52
C GLY A 632 -36.31 -4.72 16.88
N GLY A 633 -35.85 -5.60 17.77
CA GLY A 633 -36.01 -5.53 19.22
C GLY A 633 -34.91 -6.37 19.87
N GLY A 634 -33.91 -5.71 20.48
CA GLY A 634 -32.85 -6.36 21.26
C GLY A 634 -33.23 -6.51 22.75
N PRO A 635 -32.25 -6.68 23.64
CA PRO A 635 -31.47 -7.90 23.83
C PRO A 635 -31.56 -8.41 25.28
N GLY A 636 -31.51 -9.72 25.48
CA GLY A 636 -31.37 -10.31 26.81
C GLY A 636 -31.05 -11.79 26.71
N ASP A 637 -29.86 -12.16 27.19
CA ASP A 637 -29.40 -13.49 27.60
C ASP A 637 -30.13 -14.71 27.03
N MET A 638 -29.48 -15.43 26.12
CA MET A 638 -29.96 -16.76 25.72
C MET A 638 -28.89 -17.84 25.87
N ASP A 639 -29.35 -18.88 26.56
CA ASP A 639 -28.67 -20.07 27.03
C ASP A 639 -28.27 -21.00 25.87
N VAL A 640 -27.19 -21.75 26.07
CA VAL A 640 -26.51 -22.58 25.05
C VAL A 640 -27.37 -23.77 24.61
N ASP A 641 -28.43 -24.11 25.35
CA ASP A 641 -29.25 -25.30 25.13
C ASP A 641 -30.44 -25.13 24.16
N ASP A 642 -30.82 -23.91 23.77
CA ASP A 642 -31.89 -23.68 22.78
C ASP A 642 -31.43 -23.90 21.33
N TRP A 643 -30.13 -24.03 21.10
CA TRP A 643 -29.53 -24.15 19.76
C TRP A 643 -29.70 -25.53 19.09
N LEU A 644 -30.10 -26.56 19.84
CA LEU A 644 -30.13 -27.94 19.35
C LEU A 644 -31.53 -28.44 18.92
N ARG A 645 -32.58 -27.60 18.99
CA ARG A 645 -33.98 -28.07 18.79
C ARG A 645 -34.75 -27.43 17.63
N TRP A 646 -34.09 -26.71 16.73
CA TRP A 646 -34.79 -26.04 15.63
C TRP A 646 -34.86 -26.94 14.37
N GLU A 647 -36.00 -27.60 14.16
CA GLU A 647 -36.46 -28.09 12.85
C GLU A 647 -37.60 -27.20 12.34
N GLN A 648 -37.61 -26.91 11.04
CA GLN A 648 -38.54 -25.97 10.40
C GLN A 648 -39.96 -26.54 10.25
N GLY A 649 -40.95 -25.68 10.55
CA GLY A 649 -42.21 -25.62 9.82
C GLY A 649 -43.40 -26.21 10.54
N GLU A 650 -44.26 -25.33 11.04
CA GLU A 650 -45.73 -25.36 10.97
C GLU A 650 -46.21 -24.45 12.09
N TRP A 651 -46.96 -23.39 11.77
CA TRP A 651 -48.14 -22.98 12.55
C TRP A 651 -49.00 -22.07 11.67
N GLU A 652 -50.22 -22.54 11.45
CA GLU A 652 -51.40 -21.79 10.98
C GLU A 652 -51.83 -20.74 12.02
N PRO A 653 -52.67 -19.75 11.65
CA PRO A 653 -53.03 -18.65 12.53
C PRO A 653 -54.24 -18.99 13.41
N GLU A 654 -54.25 -18.51 14.64
CA GLU A 654 -55.47 -18.15 15.38
C GLU A 654 -55.18 -16.76 15.99
N GLU A 655 -55.83 -15.70 15.49
CA GLU A 655 -57.07 -15.10 16.04
C GLU A 655 -56.90 -14.85 17.56
N ASP A 656 -56.74 -13.63 18.08
CA ASP A 656 -57.46 -12.36 17.85
C ASP A 656 -56.58 -11.14 18.21
#